data_AF-A0A239PLN8-F1
#
_entry.id   AF-A0A239PLN8-F1
#
_cell.length_a   1.000
_cell.length_b   1.000
_cell.length_c   1.000
_cell.angle_alpha   90.00
_cell.angle_beta   90.00
_cell.angle_gamma   90.00
#
_symmetry.space_group_name_H-M   'P 1'
#
loop_
_entity.id
_entity.type
_entity.pdbx_description
1 polymer ?
#
loop_
_entity_poly.entity_id
_entity_poly.type
_entity_poly.pdbx_seq_one_letter_code
_entity_poly.pdbx_strand_id
1 'polypeptide(L)'
;MTAALDDRARRAPPVRPGQPAAEIVAAACARERAGQSHGETGQALKILIEQRRRGVVSSYARGDVAAARLSGIVEEAVAALFAEGAKSHPAAARKLALAAVGGFGRGELAPYSDVDLLFLHPAGDDGMRPLLDFILYPLWDAGLKVGHAVHTPASAVAFAKEDMVARTAYLDARLLCGEAALFRDFAARYDKLRKRTKKQFAAAKRAELEERHAKSEQTRYLAEPDLKEGKGGLRDLQTIAWLYKYEYGAALGASGAPKKLLTPEQLRTFRRCARFLWSARFQLHDLAGRAEEKLSFDVQPALAERLGYADRGGMLAAERLMKDYFVNAMEAGRLMRIAAARLEEERERLSPKALKVLPKALARDEAGEKANLKLVHGRLHFASPARARRRPADLFRLFRAFSKRPDFDLHPDALALAASVARLVAPQVRADPVIAKLFLAALVEAKDPAKTLRLMTETGLLGRYIPAFGKIVGRIEYGLHRRYSIDENVFRSIGVLAEIERGAARARHPVASKILAAAPARAPFYLAVLLHETIWGMREKDAAACERLVARIARRLGLEAEDAALVGWAAARPHLMIRTAERRNLAEPRAVARFAESVGEKRRLDLLLVLSVCHQRVVGPDSWDEWTRRQLTDLYEAAAAWLDGGEDGLAAHMAARAEAARAGARALLEDWPEKEKDAFLGGLSDEIMRALDPEIVARVGALARSAAVEGRKEAVALRAREDGDVEAVVYARDRLGLLADLAGAIAACGVSVRNVQVLTSAGGQAIDVFTLQSENENPLDDPGRLRLLHGRLLEAARAAPDRARTPARRLGDRRAIFDVEPAVRIDLDWSQDCTIVEAEGRDRPGLLYDLTAALAEIGVGIVSAHIATYGARAVDAFYLQDAPGYKITNRRRLQSIERRLLAALRSG
;
A
#
# COMPACT_ATOMS: atom_id res chain seq x y z
N MET A 1 -48.24 -9.74 3.39
CA MET A 1 -48.81 -10.50 4.52
C MET A 1 -47.67 -10.72 5.50
N THR A 2 -47.61 -10.26 6.73
CA THR A 2 -48.54 -9.64 7.68
C THR A 2 -47.59 -9.30 8.85
N ALA A 3 -47.15 -8.06 9.08
CA ALA A 3 -47.91 -7.05 9.82
C ALA A 3 -48.86 -7.63 10.88
N ALA A 4 -48.41 -8.61 11.69
CA ALA A 4 -49.10 -9.06 12.93
C ALA A 4 -48.27 -10.12 13.69
N LEU A 5 -47.06 -9.80 14.16
CA LEU A 5 -46.40 -10.62 15.21
C LEU A 5 -45.54 -9.81 16.21
N ASP A 6 -45.62 -8.47 16.21
CA ASP A 6 -44.71 -7.62 17.01
C ASP A 6 -45.38 -6.91 18.21
N ASP A 7 -46.43 -7.51 18.80
CA ASP A 7 -47.24 -6.85 19.85
C ASP A 7 -47.25 -7.53 21.22
N ARG A 8 -46.19 -8.30 21.55
CA ARG A 8 -45.90 -8.71 22.94
C ARG A 8 -44.42 -8.66 23.32
N ALA A 9 -43.62 -7.85 22.64
CA ALA A 9 -42.25 -7.56 23.07
C ALA A 9 -42.28 -6.49 24.17
N ARG A 10 -41.98 -6.92 25.41
CA ARG A 10 -41.75 -6.09 26.60
C ARG A 10 -40.75 -4.96 26.26
N ARG A 11 -41.22 -3.78 25.86
CA ARG A 11 -40.35 -2.61 25.64
C ARG A 11 -39.81 -2.16 27.00
N ALA A 12 -38.48 -2.24 27.17
CA ALA A 12 -37.80 -1.57 28.26
C ALA A 12 -38.19 -0.08 28.28
N PRO A 13 -38.44 0.53 29.44
CA PRO A 13 -38.81 1.94 29.52
C PRO A 13 -37.75 2.83 28.85
N PRO A 14 -38.13 3.95 28.22
CA PRO A 14 -37.18 4.84 27.56
C PRO A 14 -36.18 5.40 28.57
N VAL A 15 -34.90 5.14 28.37
CA VAL A 15 -33.80 5.71 29.15
C VAL A 15 -33.77 7.23 28.92
N ARG A 16 -33.92 8.02 29.99
CA ARG A 16 -33.88 9.49 29.91
C ARG A 16 -32.43 9.98 29.78
N PRO A 17 -32.17 11.04 29.00
CA PRO A 17 -30.83 11.64 28.92
C PRO A 17 -30.34 12.06 30.31
N GLY A 18 -29.14 11.60 30.70
CA GLY A 18 -28.51 11.94 31.99
C GLY A 18 -28.91 11.06 33.18
N GLN A 19 -29.79 10.07 33.00
CA GLN A 19 -30.14 9.15 34.08
C GLN A 19 -28.92 8.29 34.50
N PRO A 20 -28.64 8.13 35.82
CA PRO A 20 -27.54 7.30 36.31
C PRO A 20 -27.67 5.82 35.90
N ALA A 21 -26.54 5.18 35.56
CA ALA A 21 -26.53 3.76 35.19
C ALA A 21 -27.11 2.87 36.30
N ALA A 22 -26.80 3.21 37.57
CA ALA A 22 -27.30 2.49 38.74
C ALA A 22 -28.83 2.46 38.82
N GLU A 23 -29.53 3.56 38.51
CA GLU A 23 -31.00 3.59 38.55
C GLU A 23 -31.62 2.73 37.46
N ILE A 24 -31.06 2.79 36.24
CA ILE A 24 -31.54 2.02 35.09
C ILE A 24 -31.38 0.53 35.34
N VAL A 25 -30.18 0.12 35.79
CA VAL A 25 -29.88 -1.27 36.11
C VAL A 25 -30.74 -1.76 37.27
N ALA A 26 -30.89 -0.97 38.35
CA ALA A 26 -31.73 -1.34 39.48
C ALA A 26 -33.19 -1.57 39.08
N ALA A 27 -33.77 -0.68 38.26
CA ALA A 27 -35.14 -0.80 37.78
C ALA A 27 -35.33 -2.05 36.89
N ALA A 28 -34.41 -2.31 35.97
CA ALA A 28 -34.46 -3.49 35.10
C ALA A 28 -34.31 -4.79 35.92
N CYS A 29 -33.34 -4.86 36.82
CA CYS A 29 -33.15 -6.01 37.70
C CYS A 29 -34.33 -6.25 38.65
N ALA A 30 -35.03 -5.20 39.08
CA ALA A 30 -36.23 -5.34 39.92
C ALA A 30 -37.39 -5.99 39.14
N ARG A 31 -37.57 -5.59 37.88
CA ARG A 31 -38.60 -6.16 36.99
C ARG A 31 -38.32 -7.62 36.64
N GLU A 32 -37.06 -7.97 36.39
CA GLU A 32 -36.66 -9.36 36.18
C GLU A 32 -36.88 -10.21 37.43
N ARG A 33 -36.49 -9.72 38.62
CA ARG A 33 -36.77 -10.39 39.90
C ARG A 33 -38.26 -10.60 40.15
N ALA A 34 -39.10 -9.66 39.71
CA ALA A 34 -40.56 -9.75 39.81
C ALA A 34 -41.20 -10.65 38.72
N GLY A 35 -40.41 -11.30 37.84
CA GLY A 35 -40.90 -12.11 36.71
C GLY A 35 -41.55 -11.30 35.58
N GLN A 36 -41.52 -9.97 35.68
CA GLN A 36 -42.16 -9.05 34.74
C GLN A 36 -41.39 -8.93 33.42
N SER A 37 -40.11 -9.32 33.38
CA SER A 37 -39.29 -9.40 32.18
C SER A 37 -38.21 -10.49 32.25
N HIS A 38 -37.66 -10.88 31.09
CA HIS A 38 -36.48 -11.76 30.98
C HIS A 38 -35.51 -11.07 30.00
N GLY A 39 -34.25 -10.84 30.41
CA GLY A 39 -33.24 -10.17 29.59
C GLY A 39 -33.39 -8.64 29.48
N GLU A 40 -34.28 -8.02 30.27
CA GLU A 40 -34.46 -6.56 30.32
C GLU A 40 -33.21 -5.84 30.82
N THR A 41 -32.45 -6.44 31.74
CA THR A 41 -31.19 -5.85 32.24
C THR A 41 -30.19 -5.69 31.10
N GLY A 42 -29.98 -6.73 30.29
CA GLY A 42 -29.10 -6.69 29.13
C GLY A 42 -29.56 -5.68 28.07
N GLN A 43 -30.87 -5.67 27.77
CA GLN A 43 -31.44 -4.72 26.81
C GLN A 43 -31.33 -3.26 27.28
N ALA A 44 -31.57 -2.99 28.57
CA ALA A 44 -31.43 -1.66 29.16
C ALA A 44 -29.97 -1.18 29.12
N LEU A 45 -29.01 -2.07 29.41
CA LEU A 45 -27.59 -1.80 29.28
C LEU A 45 -27.18 -1.50 27.84
N LYS A 46 -27.68 -2.28 26.87
CA LYS A 46 -27.43 -2.02 25.44
C LYS A 46 -27.87 -0.62 25.04
N ILE A 47 -29.11 -0.26 25.38
CA ILE A 47 -29.69 1.07 25.07
C ILE A 47 -28.85 2.17 25.74
N LEU A 48 -28.53 2.02 27.03
CA LEU A 48 -27.72 2.98 27.78
C LEU A 48 -26.34 3.21 27.14
N ILE A 49 -25.62 2.12 26.85
CA ILE A 49 -24.26 2.17 26.30
C ILE A 49 -24.30 2.76 24.89
N GLU A 50 -25.23 2.33 24.03
CA GLU A 50 -25.35 2.86 22.67
C GLU A 50 -25.73 4.34 22.63
N GLN A 51 -26.66 4.79 23.47
CA GLN A 51 -27.05 6.19 23.55
C GLN A 51 -25.89 7.06 24.02
N ARG A 52 -25.21 6.67 25.10
CA ARG A 52 -24.08 7.44 25.64
C ARG A 52 -22.88 7.40 24.68
N ARG A 53 -22.61 6.26 24.02
CA ARG A 53 -21.58 6.13 22.98
C ARG A 53 -21.83 7.10 21.83
N ARG A 54 -23.06 7.16 21.31
CA ARG A 54 -23.45 8.12 20.24
C ARG A 54 -23.16 9.56 20.66
N GLY A 55 -23.50 9.93 21.89
CA GLY A 55 -23.18 11.26 22.45
C GLY A 55 -21.68 11.54 22.55
N VAL A 56 -20.86 10.53 22.90
CA VAL A 56 -19.39 10.66 22.90
C VAL A 56 -18.85 10.84 21.48
N VAL A 57 -19.32 10.04 20.52
CA VAL A 57 -18.87 10.13 19.11
C VAL A 57 -19.20 11.50 18.51
N SER A 58 -20.43 12.01 18.72
CA SER A 58 -20.87 13.27 18.13
C SER A 58 -20.18 14.51 18.71
N SER A 59 -19.69 14.41 19.95
CA SER A 59 -19.20 15.58 20.71
C SER A 59 -17.67 15.67 20.79
N TYR A 60 -16.92 14.67 20.31
CA TYR A 60 -15.46 14.58 20.52
C TYR A 60 -14.66 14.37 19.23
N ALA A 61 -13.81 15.36 18.93
CA ALA A 61 -12.73 15.22 17.92
C ALA A 61 -11.46 14.53 18.49
N ARG A 62 -11.34 14.43 19.82
CA ARG A 62 -10.18 13.88 20.53
C ARG A 62 -10.45 12.46 21.01
N GLY A 63 -9.94 11.47 20.26
CA GLY A 63 -10.20 10.06 20.53
C GLY A 63 -9.60 9.54 21.82
N ASP A 64 -8.50 10.13 22.32
CA ASP A 64 -7.92 9.81 23.63
C ASP A 64 -8.93 10.08 24.76
N VAL A 65 -9.64 11.21 24.70
CA VAL A 65 -10.67 11.59 25.67
C VAL A 65 -11.95 10.79 25.46
N ALA A 66 -12.34 10.57 24.20
CA ALA A 66 -13.51 9.76 23.86
C ALA A 66 -13.36 8.32 24.38
N ALA A 67 -12.16 7.74 24.26
CA ALA A 67 -11.87 6.40 24.72
C ALA A 67 -11.97 6.26 26.25
N ALA A 68 -11.47 7.26 26.98
CA ALA A 68 -11.60 7.32 28.44
C ALA A 68 -13.05 7.45 28.89
N ARG A 69 -13.85 8.29 28.20
CA ARG A 69 -15.29 8.45 28.49
C ARG A 69 -16.07 7.17 28.23
N LEU A 70 -15.83 6.50 27.11
CA LEU A 70 -16.48 5.22 26.80
C LEU A 70 -16.12 4.16 27.85
N SER A 71 -14.85 4.11 28.27
CA SER A 71 -14.43 3.24 29.37
C SER A 71 -15.17 3.55 30.68
N GLY A 72 -15.34 4.83 31.03
CA GLY A 72 -16.07 5.23 32.23
C GLY A 72 -17.54 4.80 32.18
N ILE A 73 -18.18 4.90 31.01
CA ILE A 73 -19.58 4.45 30.83
C ILE A 73 -19.72 2.93 31.08
N VAL A 74 -18.80 2.13 30.54
CA VAL A 74 -18.81 0.68 30.75
C VAL A 74 -18.49 0.33 32.21
N GLU A 75 -17.57 1.06 32.84
CA GLU A 75 -17.25 0.91 34.26
C GLU A 75 -18.45 1.21 35.17
N GLU A 76 -19.20 2.28 34.91
CA GLU A 76 -20.43 2.59 35.64
C GLU A 76 -21.47 1.47 35.51
N ALA A 77 -21.62 0.90 34.31
CA ALA A 77 -22.53 -0.22 34.07
C ALA A 77 -22.11 -1.49 34.84
N VAL A 78 -20.83 -1.84 34.79
CA VAL A 78 -20.26 -2.99 35.52
C VAL A 78 -20.39 -2.80 37.03
N ALA A 79 -20.11 -1.60 37.55
CA ALA A 79 -20.25 -1.29 38.97
C ALA A 79 -21.73 -1.35 39.42
N ALA A 80 -22.66 -0.87 38.59
CA ALA A 80 -24.09 -0.97 38.86
C ALA A 80 -24.58 -2.42 38.94
N LEU A 81 -24.14 -3.28 37.99
CA LEU A 81 -24.43 -4.71 38.01
C LEU A 81 -23.88 -5.40 39.25
N PHE A 82 -22.63 -5.09 39.64
CA PHE A 82 -22.04 -5.63 40.87
C PHE A 82 -22.84 -5.21 42.10
N ALA A 83 -23.26 -3.94 42.19
CA ALA A 83 -24.03 -3.42 43.31
C ALA A 83 -25.42 -4.09 43.42
N GLU A 84 -26.11 -4.33 42.31
CA GLU A 84 -27.39 -5.07 42.32
C GLU A 84 -27.20 -6.55 42.62
N GLY A 85 -26.19 -7.19 42.02
CA GLY A 85 -25.86 -8.58 42.29
C GLY A 85 -25.49 -8.81 43.75
N ALA A 86 -24.82 -7.85 44.38
CA ALA A 86 -24.48 -7.89 45.79
C ALA A 86 -25.70 -7.89 46.73
N LYS A 87 -26.84 -7.34 46.30
CA LYS A 87 -28.09 -7.41 47.08
C LYS A 87 -28.67 -8.83 47.06
N SER A 88 -28.56 -9.52 45.93
CA SER A 88 -29.04 -10.90 45.77
C SER A 88 -28.06 -11.94 46.32
N HIS A 89 -26.76 -11.63 46.32
CA HIS A 89 -25.68 -12.55 46.72
C HIS A 89 -24.68 -11.87 47.69
N PRO A 90 -25.12 -11.43 48.88
CA PRO A 90 -24.31 -10.61 49.78
C PRO A 90 -23.09 -11.33 50.36
N ALA A 91 -23.20 -12.65 50.61
CA ALA A 91 -22.08 -13.46 51.11
C ALA A 91 -20.95 -13.56 50.07
N ALA A 92 -21.32 -13.74 48.79
CA ALA A 92 -20.38 -13.77 47.69
C ALA A 92 -19.72 -12.40 47.49
N ALA A 93 -20.51 -11.32 47.42
CA ALA A 93 -20.01 -9.98 47.14
C ALA A 93 -18.95 -9.49 48.15
N ARG A 94 -19.07 -9.88 49.44
CA ARG A 94 -18.06 -9.55 50.48
C ARG A 94 -16.71 -10.22 50.28
N LYS A 95 -16.63 -11.24 49.43
CA LYS A 95 -15.43 -12.05 49.17
C LYS A 95 -14.92 -11.91 47.73
N LEU A 96 -15.47 -10.97 46.95
CA LEU A 96 -15.11 -10.78 45.55
C LEU A 96 -14.49 -9.41 45.33
N ALA A 97 -13.41 -9.34 44.57
CA ALA A 97 -12.93 -8.11 43.99
C ALA A 97 -13.01 -8.20 42.46
N LEU A 98 -13.58 -7.19 41.83
CA LEU A 98 -13.70 -7.09 40.38
C LEU A 98 -12.75 -6.01 39.87
N ALA A 99 -11.81 -6.41 39.03
CA ALA A 99 -10.86 -5.52 38.39
C ALA A 99 -11.03 -5.54 36.87
N ALA A 100 -10.81 -4.41 36.22
CA ALA A 100 -10.61 -4.34 34.78
C ALA A 100 -9.15 -4.64 34.45
N VAL A 101 -8.89 -5.32 33.34
CA VAL A 101 -7.52 -5.61 32.85
C VAL A 101 -7.36 -5.16 31.39
N GLY A 102 -6.14 -5.19 30.87
CA GLY A 102 -5.89 -4.85 29.46
C GLY A 102 -6.28 -3.42 29.10
N GLY A 103 -6.95 -3.24 27.94
CA GLY A 103 -7.41 -1.92 27.48
C GLY A 103 -8.43 -1.28 28.41
N PHE A 104 -9.35 -2.08 28.95
CA PHE A 104 -10.34 -1.60 29.92
C PHE A 104 -9.69 -1.18 31.24
N GLY A 105 -8.69 -1.94 31.70
CA GLY A 105 -7.88 -1.60 32.88
C GLY A 105 -7.15 -0.27 32.76
N ARG A 106 -6.63 0.05 31.56
CA ARG A 106 -6.02 1.37 31.25
C ARG A 106 -7.03 2.51 31.16
N GLY A 107 -8.33 2.22 31.10
CA GLY A 107 -9.35 3.23 30.86
C GLY A 107 -9.40 3.67 29.39
N GLU A 108 -9.09 2.78 28.45
CA GLU A 108 -8.96 3.11 27.02
C GLU A 108 -9.81 2.15 26.16
N LEU A 109 -11.09 2.50 25.91
CA LEU A 109 -12.00 1.71 25.05
C LEU A 109 -12.38 2.46 23.77
N ALA A 110 -12.24 1.82 22.61
CA ALA A 110 -12.91 2.24 21.38
C ALA A 110 -14.30 1.56 21.27
N PRO A 111 -15.23 2.05 20.42
CA PRO A 111 -16.44 1.30 20.09
C PRO A 111 -16.09 -0.14 19.69
N TYR A 112 -16.89 -1.12 20.13
CA TYR A 112 -16.66 -2.54 19.83
C TYR A 112 -15.34 -3.13 20.37
N SER A 113 -14.67 -2.46 21.32
CA SER A 113 -13.53 -3.05 22.04
C SER A 113 -14.00 -4.12 23.03
N ASP A 114 -13.11 -5.08 23.30
CA ASP A 114 -13.33 -6.09 24.32
C ASP A 114 -13.31 -5.48 25.72
N VAL A 115 -14.12 -6.03 26.63
CA VAL A 115 -14.24 -5.67 28.04
C VAL A 115 -13.67 -6.80 28.87
N ASP A 116 -12.40 -6.67 29.26
CA ASP A 116 -11.69 -7.73 30.00
C ASP A 116 -11.78 -7.53 31.51
N LEU A 117 -12.29 -8.55 32.21
CA LEU A 117 -12.54 -8.56 33.66
C LEU A 117 -11.69 -9.62 34.39
N LEU A 118 -11.20 -9.27 35.57
CA LEU A 118 -10.54 -10.18 36.50
C LEU A 118 -11.32 -10.21 37.81
N PHE A 119 -11.86 -11.38 38.12
CA PHE A 119 -12.56 -11.70 39.36
C PHE A 119 -11.58 -12.34 40.34
N LEU A 120 -11.36 -11.70 41.48
CA LEU A 120 -10.49 -12.19 42.56
C LEU A 120 -11.32 -12.68 43.75
N HIS A 121 -11.04 -13.89 44.22
CA HIS A 121 -11.72 -14.51 45.37
C HIS A 121 -10.70 -15.16 46.35
N PRO A 122 -11.07 -15.45 47.61
CA PRO A 122 -10.23 -16.21 48.54
C PRO A 122 -10.15 -17.69 48.16
N ALA A 123 -9.12 -18.40 48.62
CA ALA A 123 -8.98 -19.84 48.36
C ALA A 123 -10.10 -20.67 49.02
N GLY A 124 -10.61 -21.69 48.31
CA GLY A 124 -11.57 -22.67 48.85
C GLY A 124 -13.04 -22.25 48.90
N ASP A 125 -13.52 -21.40 47.98
CA ASP A 125 -14.91 -20.92 47.97
C ASP A 125 -15.59 -21.12 46.59
N ASP A 126 -16.63 -21.96 46.56
CA ASP A 126 -17.40 -22.32 45.36
C ASP A 126 -18.71 -21.51 45.22
N GLY A 127 -19.05 -20.68 46.22
CA GLY A 127 -20.34 -19.96 46.31
C GLY A 127 -20.47 -18.71 45.42
N MET A 128 -19.48 -18.45 44.56
CA MET A 128 -19.33 -17.20 43.83
C MET A 128 -20.05 -17.17 42.48
N ARG A 129 -20.27 -18.35 41.89
CA ARG A 129 -20.79 -18.48 40.52
C ARG A 129 -22.11 -17.74 40.27
N PRO A 130 -23.11 -17.75 41.16
CA PRO A 130 -24.35 -16.99 40.95
C PRO A 130 -24.12 -15.49 40.78
N LEU A 131 -23.18 -14.89 41.53
CA LEU A 131 -22.86 -13.47 41.40
C LEU A 131 -22.09 -13.18 40.10
N LEU A 132 -21.20 -14.08 39.67
CA LEU A 132 -20.49 -13.94 38.40
C LEU A 132 -21.48 -13.99 37.23
N ASP A 133 -22.36 -14.98 37.22
CA ASP A 133 -23.40 -15.16 36.19
C ASP A 133 -24.32 -13.94 36.15
N PHE A 134 -24.72 -13.40 37.31
CA PHE A 134 -25.53 -12.18 37.42
C PHE A 134 -24.87 -10.97 36.76
N ILE A 135 -23.53 -10.88 36.79
CA ILE A 135 -22.78 -9.77 36.17
C ILE A 135 -22.53 -10.05 34.69
N LEU A 136 -22.15 -11.27 34.33
CA LEU A 136 -21.68 -11.60 32.98
C LEU A 136 -22.81 -11.70 31.95
N TYR A 137 -23.92 -12.36 32.28
CA TYR A 137 -25.01 -12.55 31.32
C TYR A 137 -25.59 -11.23 30.80
N PRO A 138 -25.90 -10.22 31.65
CA PRO A 138 -26.40 -8.95 31.15
C PRO A 138 -25.41 -8.19 30.27
N LEU A 139 -24.10 -8.34 30.48
CA LEU A 139 -23.09 -7.71 29.64
C LEU A 139 -23.02 -8.37 28.25
N TRP A 140 -23.13 -9.70 28.17
CA TRP A 140 -23.23 -10.42 26.90
C TRP A 140 -24.54 -10.11 26.17
N ASP A 141 -25.66 -10.09 26.89
CA ASP A 141 -26.97 -9.71 26.33
C ASP A 141 -26.97 -8.27 25.81
N ALA A 142 -26.16 -7.39 26.41
CA ALA A 142 -25.94 -6.03 25.91
C ALA A 142 -25.12 -5.95 24.61
N GLY A 143 -24.60 -7.08 24.13
CA GLY A 143 -23.77 -7.18 22.92
C GLY A 143 -22.29 -6.82 23.14
N LEU A 144 -21.82 -6.78 24.40
CA LEU A 144 -20.40 -6.56 24.69
C LEU A 144 -19.60 -7.85 24.54
N LYS A 145 -18.38 -7.71 23.99
CA LYS A 145 -17.39 -8.79 23.99
C LYS A 145 -16.68 -8.82 25.33
N VAL A 146 -17.13 -9.69 26.24
CA VAL A 146 -16.57 -9.77 27.60
C VAL A 146 -15.59 -10.93 27.72
N GLY A 147 -14.31 -10.61 27.89
CA GLY A 147 -13.30 -11.56 28.36
C GLY A 147 -13.28 -11.58 29.88
N HIS A 148 -13.15 -12.75 30.51
CA HIS A 148 -13.05 -12.81 31.97
C HIS A 148 -12.11 -13.91 32.46
N ALA A 149 -11.51 -13.68 33.62
CA ALA A 149 -10.74 -14.67 34.36
C ALA A 149 -11.16 -14.67 35.84
N VAL A 150 -11.22 -15.85 36.44
CA VAL A 150 -11.60 -16.04 37.86
C VAL A 150 -10.44 -16.71 38.57
N HIS A 151 -9.90 -16.05 39.60
CA HIS A 151 -8.69 -16.51 40.26
C HIS A 151 -8.66 -16.13 41.74
N THR A 152 -7.87 -16.86 42.51
CA THR A 152 -7.31 -16.31 43.75
C THR A 152 -6.16 -15.35 43.42
N PRO A 153 -5.80 -14.40 44.31
CA PRO A 153 -4.61 -13.57 44.12
C PRO A 153 -3.33 -14.37 43.82
N ALA A 154 -3.19 -15.55 44.42
CA ALA A 154 -2.05 -16.44 44.17
C ALA A 154 -2.12 -17.11 42.79
N SER A 155 -3.27 -17.69 42.42
CA SER A 155 -3.43 -18.37 41.13
C SER A 155 -3.37 -17.40 39.94
N ALA A 156 -3.85 -16.15 40.10
CA ALA A 156 -3.73 -15.13 39.06
C ALA A 156 -2.25 -14.81 38.73
N VAL A 157 -1.40 -14.70 39.76
CA VAL A 157 0.04 -14.45 39.58
C VAL A 157 0.77 -15.69 39.06
N ALA A 158 0.34 -16.90 39.46
CA ALA A 158 0.86 -18.14 38.89
C ALA A 158 0.54 -18.25 37.40
N PHE A 159 -0.71 -18.00 37.01
CA PHE A 159 -1.13 -17.97 35.61
C PHE A 159 -0.37 -16.92 34.80
N ALA A 160 -0.25 -15.69 35.32
CA ALA A 160 0.57 -14.65 34.69
C ALA A 160 2.07 -15.00 34.60
N LYS A 161 2.57 -15.93 35.41
CA LYS A 161 3.95 -16.41 35.30
C LYS A 161 4.11 -17.35 34.10
N GLU A 162 3.06 -18.05 33.66
CA GLU A 162 3.13 -19.01 32.57
C GLU A 162 2.65 -18.40 31.24
N ASP A 163 1.62 -17.54 31.30
CA ASP A 163 1.02 -16.92 30.13
C ASP A 163 1.41 -15.44 29.97
N MET A 164 2.05 -15.10 28.84
CA MET A 164 2.54 -13.74 28.58
C MET A 164 1.41 -12.74 28.26
N VAL A 165 0.28 -13.21 27.72
CA VAL A 165 -0.88 -12.38 27.40
C VAL A 165 -1.53 -11.88 28.69
N ALA A 166 -1.86 -12.79 29.59
CA ALA A 166 -2.34 -12.53 30.94
C ALA A 166 -1.33 -11.70 31.73
N ARG A 167 -0.03 -12.05 31.66
CA ARG A 167 1.03 -11.22 32.28
C ARG A 167 0.94 -9.78 31.83
N THR A 168 0.73 -9.52 30.54
CA THR A 168 0.64 -8.16 30.00
C THR A 168 -0.66 -7.48 30.39
N ALA A 169 -1.79 -8.17 30.29
CA ALA A 169 -3.10 -7.64 30.65
C ALA A 169 -3.18 -7.24 32.14
N TYR A 170 -2.63 -8.08 33.02
CA TYR A 170 -2.63 -7.88 34.47
C TYR A 170 -1.72 -6.75 34.93
N LEU A 171 -0.75 -6.34 34.10
CA LEU A 171 0.04 -5.14 34.36
C LEU A 171 -0.86 -3.90 34.46
N ASP A 172 -1.95 -3.89 33.69
CA ASP A 172 -2.94 -2.82 33.62
C ASP A 172 -4.17 -3.06 34.51
N ALA A 173 -4.10 -4.02 35.43
CA ALA A 173 -5.20 -4.29 36.35
C ALA A 173 -5.56 -3.06 37.19
N ARG A 174 -6.85 -2.76 37.27
CA ARG A 174 -7.42 -1.65 38.05
C ARG A 174 -8.69 -2.12 38.74
N LEU A 175 -8.75 -1.96 40.06
CA LEU A 175 -9.94 -2.28 40.85
C LEU A 175 -11.12 -1.42 40.40
N LEU A 176 -12.26 -2.05 40.09
CA LEU A 176 -13.52 -1.38 39.78
C LEU A 176 -14.40 -1.32 41.04
N CYS A 177 -14.63 -2.47 41.67
CA CYS A 177 -15.49 -2.61 42.85
C CYS A 177 -15.19 -3.90 43.63
N GLY A 178 -15.77 -4.03 44.83
CA GLY A 178 -15.61 -5.20 45.71
C GLY A 178 -14.48 -5.08 46.74
N GLU A 179 -13.97 -6.21 47.21
CA GLU A 179 -13.04 -6.32 48.33
C GLU A 179 -11.61 -5.86 47.98
N ALA A 180 -11.27 -4.64 48.38
CA ALA A 180 -9.98 -4.02 48.05
C ALA A 180 -8.76 -4.78 48.61
N ALA A 181 -8.90 -5.55 49.70
CA ALA A 181 -7.82 -6.35 50.25
C ALA A 181 -7.32 -7.44 49.28
N LEU A 182 -8.23 -8.11 48.56
CA LEU A 182 -7.88 -9.13 47.57
C LEU A 182 -7.08 -8.53 46.42
N PHE A 183 -7.49 -7.36 45.93
CA PHE A 183 -6.77 -6.66 44.87
C PHE A 183 -5.39 -6.17 45.34
N ARG A 184 -5.28 -5.67 46.58
CA ARG A 184 -3.98 -5.28 47.16
C ARG A 184 -3.02 -6.47 47.29
N ASP A 185 -3.51 -7.64 47.71
CA ASP A 185 -2.70 -8.86 47.77
C ASP A 185 -2.22 -9.27 46.37
N PHE A 186 -3.13 -9.32 45.38
CA PHE A 186 -2.79 -9.59 43.99
C PHE A 186 -1.74 -8.61 43.45
N ALA A 187 -1.94 -7.30 43.63
CA ALA A 187 -1.02 -6.27 43.14
C ALA A 187 0.37 -6.40 43.78
N ALA A 188 0.44 -6.69 45.09
CA ALA A 188 1.71 -6.89 45.79
C ALA A 188 2.46 -8.14 45.29
N ARG A 189 1.74 -9.25 45.04
CA ARG A 189 2.32 -10.48 44.48
C ARG A 189 2.77 -10.28 43.04
N TYR A 190 1.96 -9.62 42.23
CA TYR A 190 2.27 -9.34 40.83
C TYR A 190 3.50 -8.41 40.72
N ASP A 191 3.64 -7.40 41.59
CA ASP A 191 4.83 -6.54 41.60
C ASP A 191 6.12 -7.32 41.94
N LYS A 192 6.04 -8.33 42.82
CA LYS A 192 7.17 -9.24 43.08
C LYS A 192 7.53 -10.07 41.84
N LEU A 193 6.54 -10.60 41.11
CA LEU A 193 6.75 -11.31 39.84
C LEU A 193 7.44 -10.39 38.82
N ARG A 194 6.92 -9.16 38.65
CA ARG A 194 7.43 -8.15 37.74
C ARG A 194 8.91 -7.87 37.99
N LYS A 195 9.28 -7.57 39.24
CA LYS A 195 10.67 -7.28 39.64
C LYS A 195 11.64 -8.42 39.30
N ARG A 196 11.20 -9.68 39.40
CA ARG A 196 12.03 -10.87 39.12
C ARG A 196 12.16 -11.23 37.64
N THR A 197 11.24 -10.81 36.79
CA THR A 197 11.11 -11.31 35.40
C THR A 197 11.25 -10.23 34.32
N LYS A 198 11.82 -9.06 34.65
CA LYS A 198 12.01 -7.92 33.74
C LYS A 198 12.71 -8.27 32.42
N LYS A 199 13.75 -9.11 32.47
CA LYS A 199 14.50 -9.57 31.30
C LYS A 199 13.62 -10.41 30.37
N GLN A 200 12.92 -11.40 30.94
CA GLN A 200 12.02 -12.28 30.20
C GLN A 200 10.88 -11.49 29.54
N PHE A 201 10.24 -10.57 30.28
CA PHE A 201 9.14 -9.77 29.74
C PHE A 201 9.58 -8.91 28.56
N ALA A 202 10.71 -8.21 28.67
CA ALA A 202 11.19 -7.37 27.59
C ALA A 202 11.69 -8.17 26.37
N ALA A 203 12.27 -9.36 26.58
CA ALA A 203 12.62 -10.25 25.48
C ALA A 203 11.37 -10.72 24.73
N ALA A 204 10.32 -11.12 25.47
CA ALA A 204 9.04 -11.50 24.88
C ALA A 204 8.39 -10.34 24.12
N LYS A 205 8.36 -9.13 24.67
CA LYS A 205 7.81 -7.96 23.98
C LYS A 205 8.59 -7.55 22.73
N ARG A 206 9.90 -7.80 22.69
CA ARG A 206 10.69 -7.61 21.46
C ARG A 206 10.30 -8.64 20.40
N ALA A 207 10.20 -9.92 20.78
CA ALA A 207 9.78 -10.98 19.86
C ALA A 207 8.36 -10.74 19.30
N GLU A 208 7.39 -10.38 20.15
CA GLU A 208 6.03 -10.02 19.72
C GLU A 208 6.01 -8.81 18.76
N LEU A 209 6.86 -7.80 19.00
CA LEU A 209 6.99 -6.64 18.12
C LEU A 209 7.54 -7.04 16.75
N GLU A 210 8.60 -7.86 16.72
CA GLU A 210 9.24 -8.34 15.49
C GLU A 210 8.29 -9.21 14.66
N GLU A 211 7.59 -10.17 15.29
CA GLU A 211 6.61 -11.03 14.63
C GLU A 211 5.48 -10.21 14.01
N ARG A 212 4.95 -9.24 14.75
CA ARG A 212 3.87 -8.37 14.25
C ARG A 212 4.33 -7.50 13.10
N HIS A 213 5.52 -6.90 13.18
CA HIS A 213 6.06 -6.10 12.08
C HIS A 213 6.33 -6.97 10.84
N ALA A 214 6.70 -8.24 11.00
CA ALA A 214 6.86 -9.16 9.89
C ALA A 214 5.55 -9.42 9.14
N LYS A 215 4.42 -9.53 9.85
CA LYS A 215 3.06 -9.67 9.27
C LYS A 215 2.62 -8.44 8.46
N SER A 216 3.22 -7.27 8.69
CA SER A 216 2.87 -6.00 8.01
C SER A 216 3.96 -5.53 7.03
N GLU A 217 4.63 -6.46 6.34
CA GLU A 217 5.74 -6.19 5.39
C GLU A 217 6.89 -5.34 5.97
N GLN A 218 7.02 -5.32 7.31
CA GLN A 218 7.96 -4.49 8.07
C GLN A 218 7.95 -2.99 7.71
N THR A 219 6.87 -2.49 7.12
CA THR A 219 6.74 -1.11 6.68
C THR A 219 5.61 -0.37 7.39
N ARG A 220 5.80 0.93 7.56
CA ARG A 220 4.78 1.87 8.08
C ARG A 220 4.18 2.75 6.99
N TYR A 221 4.65 2.56 5.76
CA TYR A 221 4.38 3.44 4.62
C TYR A 221 3.30 2.88 3.68
N LEU A 222 2.50 1.91 4.15
CA LEU A 222 1.39 1.34 3.39
C LEU A 222 0.30 2.39 3.15
N ALA A 223 -0.27 2.41 1.94
CA ALA A 223 -1.38 3.29 1.58
C ALA A 223 -2.69 2.92 2.31
N GLU A 224 -2.87 1.65 2.66
CA GLU A 224 -3.97 1.17 3.52
C GLU A 224 -3.42 0.56 4.83
N PRO A 225 -2.97 1.39 5.78
CA PRO A 225 -2.30 0.93 6.99
C PRO A 225 -3.26 0.36 8.04
N ASP A 226 -2.71 -0.42 8.97
CA ASP A 226 -3.38 -0.83 10.21
C ASP A 226 -3.02 0.14 11.35
N LEU A 227 -4.02 0.76 11.98
CA LEU A 227 -3.86 1.77 13.03
C LEU A 227 -3.36 1.20 14.37
N LYS A 228 -3.54 -0.09 14.61
CA LYS A 228 -3.29 -0.73 15.90
C LYS A 228 -2.06 -1.63 15.83
N GLU A 229 -2.11 -2.65 14.99
CA GLU A 229 -1.09 -3.68 14.89
C GLU A 229 0.00 -3.32 13.85
N GLY A 230 -0.24 -2.34 12.97
CA GLY A 230 0.77 -1.87 12.02
C GLY A 230 2.03 -1.28 12.68
N LYS A 231 3.15 -1.26 11.95
CA LYS A 231 4.39 -0.62 12.40
C LYS A 231 4.19 0.89 12.57
N GLY A 232 4.46 1.40 13.77
CA GLY A 232 4.12 2.77 14.16
C GLY A 232 2.67 2.99 14.61
N GLY A 233 1.87 1.92 14.72
CA GLY A 233 0.51 1.95 15.23
C GLY A 233 0.41 1.99 16.77
N LEU A 234 -0.81 1.90 17.30
CA LEU A 234 -1.07 1.98 18.75
C LEU A 234 -0.32 0.93 19.55
N ARG A 235 -0.15 -0.28 19.02
CA ARG A 235 0.55 -1.37 19.71
C ARG A 235 2.02 -1.04 19.96
N ASP A 236 2.69 -0.33 19.06
CA ASP A 236 4.07 0.12 19.29
C ASP A 236 4.14 1.07 20.49
N LEU A 237 3.21 2.03 20.59
CA LEU A 237 3.13 2.96 21.72
C LEU A 237 2.77 2.24 23.03
N GLN A 238 1.85 1.28 22.97
CA GLN A 238 1.49 0.44 24.12
C GLN A 238 2.68 -0.39 24.59
N THR A 239 3.47 -0.97 23.68
CA THR A 239 4.70 -1.69 24.02
C THR A 239 5.70 -0.81 24.75
N ILE A 240 5.89 0.44 24.33
CA ILE A 240 6.74 1.41 25.07
C ILE A 240 6.19 1.62 26.49
N ALA A 241 4.88 1.83 26.63
CA ALA A 241 4.25 2.05 27.92
C ALA A 241 4.33 0.81 28.84
N TRP A 242 4.12 -0.39 28.30
CA TRP A 242 4.26 -1.65 29.03
C TRP A 242 5.68 -1.91 29.47
N LEU A 243 6.67 -1.75 28.58
CA LEU A 243 8.08 -1.89 28.93
C LEU A 243 8.45 -0.92 30.07
N TYR A 244 8.01 0.34 29.97
CA TYR A 244 8.23 1.33 31.02
C TYR A 244 7.59 0.92 32.35
N LYS A 245 6.29 0.58 32.33
CA LYS A 245 5.52 0.22 33.52
C LYS A 245 6.05 -1.07 34.16
N TYR A 246 6.48 -2.04 33.34
CA TYR A 246 7.09 -3.28 33.82
C TYR A 246 8.47 -3.04 34.42
N GLU A 247 9.26 -2.11 33.88
CA GLU A 247 10.60 -1.79 34.39
C GLU A 247 10.52 -0.99 35.70
N TYR A 248 9.70 0.06 35.75
CA TYR A 248 9.70 1.03 36.86
C TYR A 248 8.52 0.89 37.83
N GLY A 249 7.47 0.13 37.50
CA GLY A 249 6.29 -0.05 38.35
C GLY A 249 5.33 1.15 38.35
N ALA A 250 5.51 2.11 37.45
CA ALA A 250 4.69 3.31 37.33
C ALA A 250 4.26 3.54 35.87
N ALA A 251 3.10 4.17 35.67
CA ALA A 251 2.64 4.52 34.34
C ALA A 251 3.57 5.55 33.68
N LEU A 252 3.72 5.46 32.36
CA LEU A 252 4.58 6.36 31.59
C LEU A 252 4.09 7.81 31.70
N GLY A 253 4.94 8.68 32.25
CA GLY A 253 4.63 10.10 32.43
C GLY A 253 3.78 10.43 33.65
N ALA A 254 3.59 9.49 34.58
CA ALA A 254 3.04 9.77 35.90
C ALA A 254 3.93 10.74 36.69
N SER A 255 3.33 11.51 37.60
CA SER A 255 4.10 12.42 38.48
C SER A 255 5.07 11.61 39.35
N GLY A 256 6.33 12.06 39.44
CA GLY A 256 7.39 11.34 40.17
C GLY A 256 7.98 10.12 39.44
N ALA A 257 7.48 9.75 38.25
CA ALA A 257 8.00 8.61 37.51
C ALA A 257 9.42 8.89 36.93
N PRO A 258 10.33 7.88 36.88
CA PRO A 258 11.68 8.06 36.36
C PRO A 258 11.71 8.58 34.92
N LYS A 259 12.34 9.74 34.67
CA LYS A 259 12.48 10.34 33.33
C LYS A 259 13.57 9.67 32.46
N LYS A 260 13.89 8.41 32.74
CA LYS A 260 15.03 7.70 32.14
C LYS A 260 14.74 7.19 30.72
N LEU A 261 13.49 6.78 30.45
CA LEU A 261 13.15 6.21 29.14
C LEU A 261 12.86 7.27 28.07
N LEU A 262 12.01 8.26 28.37
CA LEU A 262 11.65 9.33 27.42
C LEU A 262 11.85 10.71 28.07
N THR A 263 12.39 11.65 27.30
CA THR A 263 12.48 13.06 27.71
C THR A 263 11.10 13.72 27.73
N PRO A 264 10.92 14.88 28.39
CA PRO A 264 9.64 15.59 28.38
C PRO A 264 9.14 15.93 26.96
N GLU A 265 10.04 16.24 26.03
CA GLU A 265 9.67 16.48 24.62
C GLU A 265 9.22 15.19 23.93
N GLN A 266 9.94 14.08 24.11
CA GLN A 266 9.58 12.78 23.56
C GLN A 266 8.23 12.28 24.12
N LEU A 267 7.94 12.54 25.39
CA LEU A 267 6.65 12.23 26.00
C LEU A 267 5.50 13.06 25.41
N ARG A 268 5.73 14.34 25.08
CA ARG A 268 4.73 15.15 24.36
C ARG A 268 4.46 14.58 22.97
N THR A 269 5.51 14.18 22.25
CA THR A 269 5.38 13.49 20.96
C THR A 269 4.60 12.18 21.09
N PHE A 270 4.91 11.35 22.10
CA PHE A 270 4.19 10.11 22.40
C PHE A 270 2.69 10.37 22.56
N ARG A 271 2.31 11.34 23.39
CA ARG A 271 0.90 11.70 23.64
C ARG A 271 0.21 12.22 22.39
N ARG A 272 0.92 12.99 21.54
CA ARG A 272 0.39 13.47 20.27
C ARG A 272 0.11 12.32 19.29
N CYS A 273 1.06 11.40 19.13
CA CYS A 273 0.88 10.22 18.27
C CYS A 273 -0.26 9.35 18.77
N ALA A 274 -0.30 9.06 20.08
CA ALA A 274 -1.38 8.28 20.69
C ALA A 274 -2.75 8.94 20.46
N ARG A 275 -2.86 10.26 20.67
CA ARG A 275 -4.10 11.00 20.42
C ARG A 275 -4.56 10.89 18.98
N PHE A 276 -3.66 11.10 18.01
CA PHE A 276 -4.00 11.00 16.60
C PHE A 276 -4.54 9.61 16.25
N LEU A 277 -3.81 8.55 16.64
CA LEU A 277 -4.19 7.18 16.34
C LEU A 277 -5.51 6.79 17.03
N TRP A 278 -5.73 7.23 18.27
CA TRP A 278 -7.01 7.04 18.96
C TRP A 278 -8.15 7.81 18.29
N SER A 279 -7.94 9.06 17.86
CA SER A 279 -8.95 9.83 17.11
C SER A 279 -9.36 9.10 15.84
N ALA A 280 -8.39 8.64 15.04
CA ALA A 280 -8.64 7.91 13.82
C ALA A 280 -9.38 6.59 14.08
N ARG A 281 -8.89 5.77 15.02
CA ARG A 281 -9.48 4.48 15.37
C ARG A 281 -10.91 4.60 15.91
N PHE A 282 -11.16 5.56 16.79
CA PHE A 282 -12.47 5.76 17.40
C PHE A 282 -13.53 6.12 16.35
N GLN A 283 -13.19 7.03 15.42
CA GLN A 283 -14.08 7.44 14.33
C GLN A 283 -14.23 6.35 13.26
N LEU A 284 -13.15 5.60 12.97
CA LEU A 284 -13.18 4.47 12.04
C LEU A 284 -14.13 3.38 12.50
N HIS A 285 -14.07 2.99 13.77
CA HIS A 285 -14.97 1.98 14.33
C HIS A 285 -16.43 2.42 14.24
N ASP A 286 -16.73 3.69 14.52
CA ASP A 286 -18.08 4.21 14.39
C ASP A 286 -18.56 4.25 12.92
N LEU A 287 -17.70 4.69 11.99
CA LEU A 287 -17.98 4.65 10.54
C LEU A 287 -18.26 3.24 10.05
N ALA A 288 -17.46 2.27 10.47
CA ALA A 288 -17.55 0.89 10.02
C ALA A 288 -18.70 0.10 10.69
N GLY A 289 -19.22 0.57 11.83
CA GLY A 289 -20.22 -0.16 12.62
C GLY A 289 -19.67 -1.44 13.27
N ARG A 290 -18.35 -1.64 13.27
CA ARG A 290 -17.66 -2.81 13.82
C ARG A 290 -16.24 -2.43 14.25
N ALA A 291 -15.54 -3.36 14.91
CA ALA A 291 -14.10 -3.23 15.09
C ALA A 291 -13.42 -3.28 13.70
N GLU A 292 -12.70 -2.23 13.35
CA GLU A 292 -11.97 -2.08 12.10
C GLU A 292 -10.70 -1.29 12.38
N GLU A 293 -9.55 -1.85 12.02
CA GLU A 293 -8.24 -1.25 12.30
C GLU A 293 -7.55 -0.80 11.01
N LYS A 294 -8.01 -1.27 9.83
CA LYS A 294 -7.44 -0.95 8.52
C LYS A 294 -8.05 0.34 7.97
N LEU A 295 -7.19 1.30 7.64
CA LEU A 295 -7.57 2.50 6.88
C LEU A 295 -7.60 2.19 5.39
N SER A 296 -8.63 1.48 4.94
CA SER A 296 -8.82 1.19 3.52
C SER A 296 -9.23 2.42 2.71
N PHE A 297 -9.02 2.40 1.39
CA PHE A 297 -9.33 3.54 0.53
C PHE A 297 -10.81 3.97 0.57
N ASP A 298 -11.75 3.04 0.81
CA ASP A 298 -13.19 3.33 0.98
C ASP A 298 -13.50 4.21 2.19
N VAL A 299 -12.82 3.99 3.32
CA VAL A 299 -13.13 4.69 4.57
C VAL A 299 -12.38 6.00 4.73
N GLN A 300 -11.23 6.16 4.06
CA GLN A 300 -10.34 7.30 4.25
C GLN A 300 -11.00 8.67 3.94
N PRO A 301 -11.77 8.87 2.85
CA PRO A 301 -12.46 10.14 2.60
C PRO A 301 -13.46 10.51 3.69
N ALA A 302 -14.35 9.57 4.06
CA ALA A 302 -15.35 9.79 5.11
C ALA A 302 -14.70 10.03 6.49
N LEU A 303 -13.60 9.32 6.78
CA LEU A 303 -12.83 9.54 8.00
C LEU A 303 -12.14 10.91 8.02
N ALA A 304 -11.62 11.36 6.88
CA ALA A 304 -10.99 12.67 6.75
C ALA A 304 -11.99 13.78 7.07
N GLU A 305 -13.21 13.71 6.52
CA GLU A 305 -14.29 14.64 6.82
C GLU A 305 -14.64 14.64 8.31
N ARG A 306 -14.84 13.47 8.93
CA ARG A 306 -15.15 13.35 10.37
C ARG A 306 -14.06 13.90 11.28
N LEU A 307 -12.80 13.83 10.85
CA LEU A 307 -11.67 14.39 11.60
C LEU A 307 -11.41 15.87 11.28
N GLY A 308 -12.25 16.50 10.45
CA GLY A 308 -12.16 17.93 10.10
C GLY A 308 -11.08 18.26 9.08
N TYR A 309 -10.66 17.29 8.26
CA TYR A 309 -9.80 17.55 7.12
C TYR A 309 -10.62 18.12 5.97
N ALA A 310 -10.02 19.08 5.26
CA ALA A 310 -10.58 19.70 4.06
C ALA A 310 -9.48 19.84 3.01
N ASP A 311 -9.87 19.97 1.75
CA ASP A 311 -8.92 20.18 0.65
C ASP A 311 -8.11 21.45 0.86
N ARG A 312 -6.78 21.36 0.69
CA ARG A 312 -5.90 22.52 0.87
C ARG A 312 -4.60 22.37 0.09
N GLY A 313 -4.25 23.40 -0.67
CA GLY A 313 -2.95 23.50 -1.35
C GLY A 313 -2.71 22.41 -2.40
N GLY A 314 -3.75 21.99 -3.13
CA GLY A 314 -3.67 20.93 -4.15
C GLY A 314 -3.53 19.51 -3.58
N MET A 315 -3.93 19.33 -2.31
CA MET A 315 -4.08 18.01 -1.69
C MET A 315 -5.52 17.80 -1.24
N LEU A 316 -6.05 16.62 -1.50
CA LEU A 316 -7.37 16.18 -1.05
C LEU A 316 -7.38 15.99 0.49
N ALA A 317 -8.54 16.13 1.11
CA ALA A 317 -8.73 15.94 2.56
C ALA A 317 -8.16 14.58 3.03
N ALA A 318 -8.40 13.51 2.27
CA ALA A 318 -7.91 12.17 2.56
C ALA A 318 -6.38 12.05 2.43
N GLU A 319 -5.77 12.66 1.40
CA GLU A 319 -4.30 12.73 1.27
C GLU A 319 -3.67 13.44 2.47
N ARG A 320 -4.31 14.50 2.98
CA ARG A 320 -3.85 15.23 4.16
C ARG A 320 -3.95 14.40 5.44
N LEU A 321 -5.06 13.70 5.65
CA LEU A 321 -5.22 12.74 6.75
C LEU A 321 -4.10 11.69 6.71
N MET A 322 -3.87 11.10 5.54
CA MET A 322 -2.86 10.06 5.37
C MET A 322 -1.44 10.60 5.58
N LYS A 323 -1.17 11.83 5.16
CA LYS A 323 0.10 12.49 5.46
C LYS A 323 0.34 12.64 6.96
N ASP A 324 -0.68 13.06 7.72
CA ASP A 324 -0.59 13.16 9.17
C ASP A 324 -0.45 11.77 9.82
N TYR A 325 -1.09 10.74 9.27
CA TYR A 325 -0.87 9.35 9.68
C TYR A 325 0.60 8.95 9.55
N PHE A 326 1.22 9.12 8.38
CA PHE A 326 2.62 8.72 8.17
C PHE A 326 3.58 9.48 9.08
N VAL A 327 3.35 10.77 9.29
CA VAL A 327 4.15 11.58 10.24
C VAL A 327 4.05 11.03 11.66
N ASN A 328 2.85 10.68 12.12
CA ASN A 328 2.67 10.11 13.46
C ASN A 328 3.25 8.70 13.59
N ALA A 329 3.11 7.85 12.56
CA ALA A 329 3.68 6.50 12.52
C ALA A 329 5.21 6.50 12.50
N MET A 330 5.83 7.44 11.77
CA MET A 330 7.29 7.65 11.79
C MET A 330 7.78 8.05 13.20
N GLU A 331 7.08 8.98 13.84
CA GLU A 331 7.44 9.44 15.18
C GLU A 331 7.24 8.34 16.24
N ALA A 332 6.17 7.54 16.15
CA ALA A 332 5.96 6.38 17.00
C ALA A 332 7.10 5.35 16.85
N GLY A 333 7.49 5.05 15.62
CA GLY A 333 8.64 4.18 15.34
C GLY A 333 9.96 4.72 15.90
N ARG A 334 10.18 6.04 15.79
CA ARG A 334 11.36 6.71 16.38
C ARG A 334 11.38 6.58 17.90
N LEU A 335 10.23 6.79 18.55
CA LEU A 335 10.09 6.63 20.00
C LEU A 335 10.35 5.18 20.44
N MET A 336 9.86 4.19 19.68
CA MET A 336 10.11 2.78 19.98
C MET A 336 11.60 2.45 19.89
N ARG A 337 12.31 2.94 18.85
CA ARG A 337 13.77 2.76 18.72
C ARG A 337 14.53 3.38 19.90
N ILE A 338 14.14 4.58 20.33
CA ILE A 338 14.73 5.26 21.49
C ILE A 338 14.49 4.46 22.77
N ALA A 339 13.25 4.00 23.00
CA ALA A 339 12.90 3.22 24.17
C ALA A 339 13.67 1.90 24.24
N ALA A 340 13.75 1.17 23.12
CA ALA A 340 14.48 -0.09 23.03
C ALA A 340 15.97 0.08 23.39
N ALA A 341 16.63 1.08 22.82
CA ALA A 341 18.05 1.33 23.09
C ALA A 341 18.34 1.71 24.54
N ARG A 342 17.53 2.58 25.14
CA ARG A 342 17.74 3.00 26.53
C ARG A 342 17.51 1.85 27.52
N LEU A 343 16.54 0.98 27.25
CA LEU A 343 16.33 -0.23 28.05
C LEU A 343 17.50 -1.22 27.89
N GLU A 344 18.08 -1.33 26.69
CA GLU A 344 19.28 -2.13 26.46
C GLU A 344 20.50 -1.56 27.21
N GLU A 345 20.75 -0.26 27.12
CA GLU A 345 21.84 0.43 27.83
C GLU A 345 21.77 0.27 29.35
N GLU A 346 20.58 0.44 29.94
CA GLU A 346 20.39 0.23 31.40
C GLU A 346 20.75 -1.21 31.82
N ARG A 347 20.61 -2.18 30.91
CA ARG A 347 20.89 -3.60 31.17
C ARG A 347 22.33 -3.98 30.83
N GLU A 348 22.90 -3.43 29.76
CA GLU A 348 24.27 -3.70 29.30
C GLU A 348 25.34 -2.97 30.12
N ARG A 349 24.99 -1.99 30.95
CA ARG A 349 25.86 -1.55 32.06
C ARG A 349 26.35 -2.73 32.93
N LEU A 350 25.79 -3.92 32.76
CA LEU A 350 26.17 -5.18 33.41
C LEU A 350 26.94 -6.18 32.49
N SER A 351 27.33 -5.85 31.26
CA SER A 351 28.03 -6.81 30.36
C SER A 351 29.05 -6.20 29.37
N PRO A 352 30.28 -6.75 29.20
CA PRO A 352 31.42 -6.01 28.63
C PRO A 352 31.71 -6.19 27.11
N LYS A 353 30.87 -6.85 26.32
CA LYS A 353 31.28 -7.44 25.03
C LYS A 353 31.09 -6.61 23.74
N ALA A 354 30.65 -5.35 23.79
CA ALA A 354 30.45 -4.56 22.57
C ALA A 354 31.78 -3.95 22.03
N LEU A 355 31.97 -3.95 20.70
CA LEU A 355 33.08 -3.24 20.03
C LEU A 355 33.05 -1.74 20.39
N LYS A 356 34.14 -1.25 21.00
CA LYS A 356 34.27 0.14 21.46
C LYS A 356 35.03 1.05 20.50
N VAL A 357 35.75 0.50 19.51
CA VAL A 357 36.67 1.25 18.66
C VAL A 357 36.07 1.52 17.29
N LEU A 358 36.01 2.79 16.90
CA LEU A 358 35.57 3.20 15.56
C LEU A 358 36.60 2.75 14.51
N PRO A 359 36.20 2.05 13.42
CA PRO A 359 37.12 1.68 12.36
C PRO A 359 37.84 2.88 11.73
N LYS A 360 39.13 2.73 11.39
CA LYS A 360 39.95 3.80 10.77
C LYS A 360 39.31 4.39 9.50
N ALA A 361 38.63 3.57 8.70
CA ALA A 361 37.92 3.99 7.49
C ALA A 361 36.77 5.00 7.74
N LEU A 362 36.32 5.15 8.99
CA LEU A 362 35.27 6.10 9.39
C LEU A 362 35.82 7.30 10.17
N ALA A 363 37.13 7.36 10.42
CA ALA A 363 37.74 8.38 11.28
C ALA A 363 37.88 9.75 10.57
N ARG A 364 37.93 9.76 9.24
CA ARG A 364 38.00 10.96 8.42
C ARG A 364 36.98 10.89 7.28
N ASP A 365 36.52 12.05 6.84
CA ASP A 365 35.65 12.16 5.67
C ASP A 365 36.43 12.29 4.35
N GLU A 366 35.69 12.39 3.26
CA GLU A 366 36.18 12.54 1.88
C GLU A 366 36.86 13.90 1.61
N ALA A 367 36.83 14.82 2.58
CA ALA A 367 37.56 16.10 2.57
C ALA A 367 38.75 16.09 3.55
N GLY A 368 39.05 14.95 4.18
CA GLY A 368 40.15 14.78 5.13
C GLY A 368 39.86 15.30 6.55
N GLU A 369 38.67 15.84 6.84
CA GLU A 369 38.32 16.34 8.17
C GLU A 369 38.06 15.18 9.13
N LYS A 370 38.50 15.33 10.40
CA LYS A 370 38.25 14.33 11.45
C LYS A 370 36.75 14.24 11.76
N ALA A 371 36.20 13.05 11.58
CA ALA A 371 34.80 12.76 11.83
C ALA A 371 34.47 12.87 13.32
N ASN A 372 33.35 13.53 13.63
CA ASN A 372 32.83 13.66 14.98
C ASN A 372 32.06 12.40 15.43
N LEU A 373 32.69 11.22 15.38
CA LEU A 373 32.02 9.94 15.55
C LEU A 373 32.71 9.05 16.59
N LYS A 374 31.92 8.19 17.25
CA LYS A 374 32.36 7.12 18.15
C LYS A 374 31.37 5.95 18.08
N LEU A 375 31.76 4.80 18.61
CA LEU A 375 30.85 3.68 18.86
C LEU A 375 30.40 3.67 20.33
N VAL A 376 29.10 3.48 20.53
CA VAL A 376 28.47 3.32 21.85
C VAL A 376 27.59 2.09 21.74
N HIS A 377 27.90 1.02 22.51
CA HIS A 377 27.17 -0.25 22.44
C HIS A 377 27.04 -0.82 21.01
N GLY A 378 28.13 -0.75 20.23
CA GLY A 378 28.15 -1.20 18.83
C GLY A 378 27.38 -0.30 17.84
N ARG A 379 26.88 0.87 18.28
CA ARG A 379 26.12 1.81 17.46
C ARG A 379 26.90 3.10 17.20
N LEU A 380 26.72 3.67 16.01
CA LEU A 380 27.31 4.95 15.63
C LEU A 380 26.69 6.10 16.44
N HIS A 381 27.54 6.88 17.10
CA HIS A 381 27.17 8.06 17.89
C HIS A 381 28.12 9.23 17.60
N PHE A 382 27.67 10.47 17.83
CA PHE A 382 28.56 11.63 17.87
C PHE A 382 29.58 11.56 19.02
N ALA A 383 30.86 11.82 18.75
CA ALA A 383 31.88 11.92 19.79
C ALA A 383 31.66 13.16 20.68
N SER A 384 31.35 14.31 20.08
CA SER A 384 30.97 15.56 20.71
C SER A 384 29.56 15.99 20.25
N PRO A 385 28.51 15.73 21.04
CA PRO A 385 27.16 16.23 20.76
C PRO A 385 27.11 17.76 20.67
N ALA A 386 27.93 18.49 21.44
CA ALA A 386 27.98 19.94 21.42
C ALA A 386 28.48 20.50 20.07
N ARG A 387 29.49 19.86 19.45
CA ARG A 387 29.94 20.20 18.10
C ARG A 387 28.87 19.92 17.06
N ALA A 388 28.23 18.74 17.14
CA ALA A 388 27.17 18.35 16.21
C ALA A 388 25.96 19.32 16.25
N ARG A 389 25.64 19.92 17.41
CA ARG A 389 24.60 20.96 17.52
C ARG A 389 24.90 22.23 16.72
N ARG A 390 26.18 22.55 16.51
CA ARG A 390 26.63 23.79 15.86
C ARG A 390 27.05 23.58 14.40
N ARG A 391 27.37 22.35 13.99
CA ARG A 391 27.87 22.01 12.65
C ARG A 391 26.98 20.98 11.95
N PRO A 392 26.05 21.41 11.07
CA PRO A 392 25.19 20.52 10.31
C PRO A 392 25.95 19.47 9.47
N ALA A 393 27.17 19.76 9.01
CA ALA A 393 28.02 18.81 8.28
C ALA A 393 28.26 17.49 9.06
N ASP A 394 28.28 17.53 10.40
CA ASP A 394 28.46 16.32 11.21
C ASP A 394 27.29 15.34 11.04
N LEU A 395 26.08 15.81 10.74
CA LEU A 395 24.94 14.93 10.44
C LEU A 395 25.19 14.14 9.16
N PHE A 396 25.67 14.81 8.10
CA PHE A 396 25.99 14.16 6.84
C PHE A 396 27.14 13.16 6.99
N ARG A 397 28.14 13.46 7.83
CA ARG A 397 29.20 12.51 8.21
C ARG A 397 28.67 11.28 8.94
N LEU A 398 27.69 11.45 9.85
CA LEU A 398 27.04 10.33 10.53
C LEU A 398 26.36 9.40 9.51
N PHE A 399 25.54 9.95 8.62
CA PHE A 399 24.84 9.15 7.61
C PHE A 399 25.78 8.57 6.56
N ARG A 400 26.85 9.26 6.20
CA ARG A 400 27.91 8.73 5.34
C ARG A 400 28.66 7.58 6.00
N ALA A 401 28.94 7.66 7.30
CA ALA A 401 29.53 6.56 8.03
C ALA A 401 28.60 5.33 8.08
N PHE A 402 27.30 5.58 8.30
CA PHE A 402 26.28 4.54 8.24
C PHE A 402 26.18 3.91 6.85
N SER A 403 26.22 4.70 5.76
CA SER A 403 26.12 4.17 4.39
C SER A 403 27.28 3.23 4.04
N LYS A 404 28.48 3.47 4.60
CA LYS A 404 29.66 2.59 4.48
C LYS A 404 29.54 1.32 5.32
N ARG A 405 28.97 1.44 6.53
CA ARG A 405 28.89 0.37 7.55
C ARG A 405 27.47 0.27 8.14
N PRO A 406 26.47 -0.19 7.35
CA PRO A 406 25.09 -0.34 7.82
C PRO A 406 24.94 -1.48 8.84
N ASP A 407 26.00 -2.29 9.04
CA ASP A 407 26.15 -3.25 10.13
C ASP A 407 26.25 -2.58 11.51
N PHE A 408 26.72 -1.32 11.57
CA PHE A 408 26.58 -0.51 12.78
C PHE A 408 25.29 0.31 12.70
N ASP A 409 24.33 -0.02 13.57
CA ASP A 409 23.10 0.78 13.66
C ASP A 409 23.39 2.17 14.23
N LEU A 410 22.49 3.12 13.99
CA LEU A 410 22.60 4.48 14.51
C LEU A 410 22.06 4.55 15.94
N HIS A 411 22.84 5.13 16.85
CA HIS A 411 22.41 5.31 18.22
C HIS A 411 21.18 6.23 18.29
N PRO A 412 20.12 5.91 19.05
CA PRO A 412 18.91 6.73 19.01
C PRO A 412 19.07 8.15 19.51
N ASP A 413 19.97 8.40 20.47
CA ASP A 413 20.32 9.76 20.87
C ASP A 413 21.04 10.53 19.75
N ALA A 414 21.83 9.85 18.90
CA ALA A 414 22.43 10.48 17.72
C ALA A 414 21.36 10.81 16.67
N LEU A 415 20.38 9.91 16.44
CA LEU A 415 19.23 10.20 15.59
C LEU A 415 18.35 11.33 16.13
N ALA A 416 18.09 11.36 17.44
CA ALA A 416 17.34 12.43 18.08
C ALA A 416 18.07 13.77 17.96
N LEU A 417 19.39 13.78 18.15
CA LEU A 417 20.22 14.96 17.93
C LEU A 417 20.16 15.41 16.47
N ALA A 418 20.34 14.49 15.53
CA ALA A 418 20.24 14.78 14.10
C ALA A 418 18.88 15.38 13.75
N ALA A 419 17.78 14.84 14.28
CA ALA A 419 16.44 15.39 14.06
C ALA A 419 16.27 16.82 14.61
N SER A 420 16.89 17.13 15.76
CA SER A 420 16.87 18.49 16.32
C SER A 420 17.70 19.47 15.49
N VAL A 421 18.88 19.05 15.03
CA VAL A 421 19.84 19.87 14.28
C VAL A 421 19.43 20.02 12.81
N ALA A 422 18.72 19.05 12.23
CA ALA A 422 18.20 19.12 10.87
C ALA A 422 17.39 20.41 10.62
N ARG A 423 16.74 20.95 11.66
CA ARG A 423 16.02 22.25 11.61
C ARG A 423 16.91 23.44 11.22
N LEU A 424 18.22 23.34 11.42
CA LEU A 424 19.22 24.35 11.07
C LEU A 424 19.68 24.26 9.60
N VAL A 425 19.20 23.28 8.83
CA VAL A 425 19.55 23.13 7.40
C VAL A 425 18.82 24.20 6.56
N ALA A 426 19.43 25.39 6.56
CA ALA A 426 19.04 26.58 5.82
C ALA A 426 19.70 26.61 4.41
N PRO A 427 19.35 27.55 3.52
CA PRO A 427 19.89 27.62 2.16
C PRO A 427 21.43 27.60 2.08
N GLN A 428 22.13 28.23 3.03
CA GLN A 428 23.60 28.27 3.08
C GLN A 428 24.18 26.85 3.28
N VAL A 429 23.59 26.07 4.19
CA VAL A 429 23.98 24.67 4.44
C VAL A 429 23.66 23.80 3.23
N ARG A 430 22.57 24.09 2.50
CA ARG A 430 22.19 23.35 1.29
C ARG A 430 23.13 23.60 0.12
N ALA A 431 23.77 24.75 0.08
CA ALA A 431 24.71 25.17 -0.97
C ALA A 431 26.17 24.77 -0.67
N ASP A 432 26.44 24.20 0.52
CA ASP A 432 27.78 23.78 0.91
C ASP A 432 28.27 22.59 0.05
N PRO A 433 29.37 22.73 -0.71
CA PRO A 433 29.88 21.70 -1.62
C PRO A 433 30.41 20.47 -0.87
N VAL A 434 30.92 20.63 0.37
CA VAL A 434 31.38 19.50 1.19
C VAL A 434 30.18 18.63 1.56
N ILE A 435 29.06 19.27 1.95
CA ILE A 435 27.82 18.56 2.27
C ILE A 435 27.25 17.85 1.04
N ALA A 436 27.29 18.49 -0.14
CA ALA A 436 26.90 17.87 -1.40
C ALA A 436 27.72 16.61 -1.70
N LYS A 437 29.05 16.68 -1.57
CA LYS A 437 29.95 15.52 -1.74
C LYS A 437 29.64 14.39 -0.76
N LEU A 438 29.46 14.72 0.53
CA LEU A 438 29.10 13.74 1.56
C LEU A 438 27.77 13.05 1.27
N PHE A 439 26.75 13.83 0.87
CA PHE A 439 25.43 13.31 0.54
C PHE A 439 25.49 12.39 -0.69
N LEU A 440 26.13 12.86 -1.77
CA LEU A 440 26.20 12.10 -3.01
C LEU A 440 26.95 10.77 -2.79
N ALA A 441 28.05 10.79 -2.05
CA ALA A 441 28.75 9.58 -1.66
C ALA A 441 27.90 8.68 -0.75
N ALA A 442 27.13 9.26 0.20
CA ALA A 442 26.22 8.51 1.05
C ALA A 442 25.02 7.88 0.30
N LEU A 443 24.77 8.31 -0.94
CA LEU A 443 23.76 7.76 -1.83
C LEU A 443 24.37 6.72 -2.79
N VAL A 444 25.38 7.11 -3.57
CA VAL A 444 25.92 6.32 -4.69
C VAL A 444 26.81 5.17 -4.21
N GLU A 445 27.57 5.36 -3.13
CA GLU A 445 28.49 4.35 -2.60
C GLU A 445 27.94 3.64 -1.37
N ALA A 446 26.64 3.78 -1.09
CA ALA A 446 26.02 3.10 0.03
C ALA A 446 25.93 1.59 -0.21
N LYS A 447 26.19 0.81 0.83
CA LYS A 447 25.85 -0.63 0.81
C LYS A 447 24.34 -0.87 0.81
N ASP A 448 23.60 0.04 1.45
CA ASP A 448 22.14 0.05 1.50
C ASP A 448 21.63 1.51 1.39
N PRO A 449 21.51 2.04 0.16
CA PRO A 449 21.07 3.42 -0.06
C PRO A 449 19.62 3.64 0.38
N ALA A 450 18.74 2.66 0.19
CA ALA A 450 17.34 2.74 0.58
C ALA A 450 17.19 2.94 2.10
N LYS A 451 17.87 2.11 2.92
CA LYS A 451 17.85 2.26 4.38
C LYS A 451 18.49 3.56 4.84
N THR A 452 19.58 3.99 4.21
CA THR A 452 20.26 5.25 4.52
C THR A 452 19.31 6.43 4.32
N LEU A 453 18.64 6.51 3.16
CA LEU A 453 17.68 7.57 2.86
C LEU A 453 16.44 7.55 3.77
N ARG A 454 15.93 6.36 4.12
CA ARG A 454 14.85 6.23 5.11
C ARG A 454 15.23 6.83 6.45
N LEU A 455 16.42 6.50 6.98
CA LEU A 455 16.88 7.05 8.26
C LEU A 455 17.11 8.57 8.19
N MET A 456 17.63 9.08 7.08
CA MET A 456 17.72 10.53 6.85
C MET A 456 16.34 11.20 6.81
N THR A 457 15.32 10.52 6.28
CA THR A 457 13.94 11.00 6.21
C THR A 457 13.26 10.96 7.57
N GLU A 458 13.46 9.90 8.36
CA GLU A 458 12.97 9.77 9.73
C GLU A 458 13.49 10.87 10.66
N THR A 459 14.70 11.40 10.41
CA THR A 459 15.23 12.58 11.13
C THR A 459 14.76 13.91 10.53
N GLY A 460 14.08 13.89 9.39
CA GLY A 460 13.71 15.07 8.63
C GLY A 460 14.89 15.80 8.00
N LEU A 461 16.08 15.17 7.93
CA LEU A 461 17.27 15.72 7.30
C LEU A 461 17.11 15.75 5.78
N LEU A 462 16.68 14.63 5.16
CA LEU A 462 16.57 14.54 3.71
C LEU A 462 15.61 15.60 3.14
N GLY A 463 14.40 15.68 3.69
CA GLY A 463 13.40 16.65 3.25
C GLY A 463 13.80 18.12 3.50
N ARG A 464 14.67 18.40 4.47
CA ARG A 464 15.21 19.76 4.67
C ARG A 464 16.41 20.05 3.78
N TYR A 465 17.19 19.04 3.41
CA TYR A 465 18.31 19.19 2.50
C TYR A 465 17.86 19.27 1.03
N ILE A 466 16.82 18.53 0.66
CA ILE A 466 16.15 18.57 -0.64
C ILE A 466 14.67 18.92 -0.40
N PRO A 467 14.32 20.22 -0.33
CA PRO A 467 12.94 20.65 -0.04
C PRO A 467 11.89 20.08 -0.99
N ALA A 468 12.24 19.89 -2.26
CA ALA A 468 11.37 19.26 -3.25
C ALA A 468 10.97 17.84 -2.84
N PHE A 469 11.93 17.04 -2.38
CA PHE A 469 11.69 15.71 -1.80
C PHE A 469 10.88 15.82 -0.51
N GLY A 470 11.19 16.79 0.35
CA GLY A 470 10.44 17.01 1.60
C GLY A 470 8.93 17.24 1.41
N LYS A 471 8.49 17.70 0.23
CA LYS A 471 7.07 17.89 -0.08
C LYS A 471 6.33 16.60 -0.38
N ILE A 472 7.03 15.56 -0.87
CA ILE A 472 6.45 14.25 -1.19
C ILE A 472 6.51 13.26 -0.02
N VAL A 473 7.26 13.57 1.05
CA VAL A 473 7.34 12.72 2.25
C VAL A 473 5.95 12.52 2.85
N GLY A 474 5.57 11.25 3.01
CA GLY A 474 4.26 10.85 3.52
C GLY A 474 3.08 11.26 2.61
N ARG A 475 3.33 11.61 1.34
CA ARG A 475 2.24 11.85 0.37
C ARG A 475 1.84 10.51 -0.23
N ILE A 476 0.54 10.31 -0.40
CA ILE A 476 -0.02 9.25 -1.23
C ILE A 476 -0.58 9.87 -2.50
N GLU A 477 -0.46 9.16 -3.61
CA GLU A 477 -1.27 9.40 -4.79
C GLU A 477 -2.48 8.46 -4.69
N TYR A 478 -3.68 9.02 -4.70
CA TYR A 478 -4.90 8.23 -4.63
C TYR A 478 -5.09 7.42 -5.92
N GLY A 479 -4.99 6.08 -5.81
CA GLY A 479 -5.21 5.14 -6.90
C GLY A 479 -4.88 3.69 -6.47
N LEU A 480 -5.61 2.71 -7.01
CA LEU A 480 -5.49 1.29 -6.62
C LEU A 480 -4.12 0.64 -6.91
N HIS A 481 -3.26 1.27 -7.68
CA HIS A 481 -2.00 0.66 -8.15
C HIS A 481 -0.79 0.94 -7.24
N ARG A 482 -0.82 1.92 -6.32
CA ARG A 482 0.32 2.21 -5.42
C ARG A 482 0.10 1.67 -4.02
N ARG A 483 0.99 0.78 -3.59
CA ARG A 483 0.96 0.18 -2.24
C ARG A 483 1.58 1.05 -1.16
N TYR A 484 2.53 1.93 -1.51
CA TYR A 484 3.27 2.75 -0.54
C TYR A 484 3.16 4.25 -0.81
N SER A 485 3.51 5.07 0.19
CA SER A 485 3.72 6.50 0.03
C SER A 485 4.77 6.81 -1.04
N ILE A 486 4.68 7.98 -1.67
CA ILE A 486 5.49 8.38 -2.81
C ILE A 486 6.99 8.33 -2.48
N ASP A 487 7.40 8.82 -1.31
CA ASP A 487 8.78 8.78 -0.83
C ASP A 487 9.31 7.36 -0.62
N GLU A 488 8.48 6.46 -0.09
CA GLU A 488 8.85 5.06 0.09
C GLU A 488 9.01 4.34 -1.26
N ASN A 489 8.18 4.65 -2.25
CA ASN A 489 8.35 4.13 -3.61
C ASN A 489 9.71 4.55 -4.19
N VAL A 490 10.09 5.83 -4.03
CA VAL A 490 11.43 6.30 -4.43
C VAL A 490 12.55 5.50 -3.76
N PHE A 491 12.47 5.25 -2.44
CA PHE A 491 13.49 4.47 -1.74
C PHE A 491 13.57 3.03 -2.22
N ARG A 492 12.42 2.41 -2.53
CA ARG A 492 12.38 1.06 -3.10
C ARG A 492 12.98 1.03 -4.51
N SER A 493 12.70 2.02 -5.35
CA SER A 493 13.30 2.14 -6.68
C SER A 493 14.82 2.30 -6.60
N ILE A 494 15.32 3.04 -5.62
CA ILE A 494 16.76 3.15 -5.34
C ILE A 494 17.35 1.80 -4.88
N GLY A 495 16.60 1.03 -4.10
CA GLY A 495 16.98 -0.35 -3.74
C GLY A 495 17.13 -1.25 -4.97
N VAL A 496 16.18 -1.18 -5.90
CA VAL A 496 16.22 -1.91 -7.18
C VAL A 496 17.42 -1.46 -8.03
N LEU A 497 17.67 -0.16 -8.15
CA LEU A 497 18.83 0.37 -8.87
C LEU A 497 20.14 -0.23 -8.31
N ALA A 498 20.31 -0.22 -6.99
CA ALA A 498 21.49 -0.77 -6.33
C ALA A 498 21.60 -2.30 -6.45
N GLU A 499 20.49 -3.02 -6.60
CA GLU A 499 20.46 -4.46 -6.88
C GLU A 499 20.95 -4.77 -8.30
N ILE A 500 20.45 -4.04 -9.30
CA ILE A 500 20.84 -4.18 -10.71
C ILE A 500 22.31 -3.85 -10.89
N GLU A 501 22.77 -2.75 -10.29
CA GLU A 501 24.16 -2.28 -10.38
C GLU A 501 25.16 -3.27 -9.77
N ARG A 502 24.79 -3.95 -8.68
CA ARG A 502 25.62 -5.00 -8.06
C ARG A 502 25.58 -6.33 -8.81
N GLY A 503 24.82 -6.42 -9.90
CA GLY A 503 24.69 -7.62 -10.73
C GLY A 503 23.74 -8.69 -10.17
N ALA A 504 23.12 -8.47 -9.00
CA ALA A 504 22.22 -9.44 -8.37
C ALA A 504 20.95 -9.70 -9.19
N ALA A 505 20.55 -8.73 -10.04
CA ALA A 505 19.37 -8.83 -10.90
C ALA A 505 19.71 -8.92 -12.40
N ARG A 506 20.93 -9.33 -12.78
CA ARG A 506 21.39 -9.32 -14.18
C ARG A 506 20.53 -10.16 -15.11
N ALA A 507 20.10 -11.34 -14.68
CA ALA A 507 19.23 -12.21 -15.48
C ALA A 507 17.84 -11.59 -15.70
N ARG A 508 17.32 -10.88 -14.69
CA ARG A 508 16.00 -10.25 -14.75
C ARG A 508 16.00 -8.93 -15.53
N HIS A 509 17.13 -8.21 -15.53
CA HIS A 509 17.26 -6.89 -16.15
C HIS A 509 18.54 -6.75 -17.00
N PRO A 510 18.71 -7.58 -18.06
CA PRO A 510 19.97 -7.66 -18.79
C PRO A 510 20.36 -6.34 -19.46
N VAL A 511 19.41 -5.61 -20.04
CA VAL A 511 19.68 -4.32 -20.71
C VAL A 511 20.06 -3.25 -19.71
N ALA A 512 19.30 -3.09 -18.62
CA ALA A 512 19.62 -2.12 -17.56
C ALA A 512 20.99 -2.41 -16.90
N SER A 513 21.33 -3.69 -16.69
CA SER A 513 22.65 -4.08 -16.19
C SER A 513 23.78 -3.74 -17.17
N LYS A 514 23.58 -3.93 -18.49
CA LYS A 514 24.57 -3.52 -19.50
C LYS A 514 24.79 -2.01 -19.50
N ILE A 515 23.70 -1.23 -19.43
CA ILE A 515 23.75 0.24 -19.36
C ILE A 515 24.56 0.69 -18.14
N LEU A 516 24.22 0.19 -16.96
CA LEU A 516 24.89 0.58 -15.72
C LEU A 516 26.36 0.16 -15.69
N ALA A 517 26.71 -0.98 -16.29
CA ALA A 517 28.10 -1.43 -16.39
C ALA A 517 28.93 -0.57 -17.36
N ALA A 518 28.32 -0.04 -18.42
CA ALA A 518 28.99 0.83 -19.40
C ALA A 518 28.95 2.32 -19.03
N ALA A 519 28.14 2.71 -18.06
CA ALA A 519 27.95 4.10 -17.69
C ALA A 519 29.23 4.75 -17.13
N PRO A 520 29.65 5.92 -17.62
CA PRO A 520 30.86 6.59 -17.14
C PRO A 520 30.71 7.15 -15.72
N ALA A 521 29.47 7.47 -15.32
CA ALA A 521 29.15 8.01 -14.01
C ALA A 521 27.86 7.40 -13.46
N ARG A 522 27.89 7.05 -12.18
CA ARG A 522 26.76 6.43 -11.47
C ARG A 522 25.77 7.46 -10.93
N ALA A 523 26.26 8.65 -10.58
CA ALA A 523 25.50 9.70 -9.92
C ALA A 523 24.23 10.15 -10.67
N PRO A 524 24.23 10.31 -12.02
CA PRO A 524 23.01 10.66 -12.76
C PRO A 524 21.86 9.67 -12.56
N PHE A 525 22.12 8.36 -12.57
CA PHE A 525 21.10 7.33 -12.36
C PHE A 525 20.48 7.43 -10.97
N TYR A 526 21.31 7.52 -9.93
CA TYR A 526 20.83 7.64 -8.55
C TYR A 526 20.01 8.91 -8.32
N LEU A 527 20.42 10.05 -8.88
CA LEU A 527 19.69 11.31 -8.73
C LEU A 527 18.41 11.36 -9.55
N ALA A 528 18.39 10.77 -10.75
CA ALA A 528 17.16 10.64 -11.54
C ALA A 528 16.11 9.83 -10.78
N VAL A 529 16.49 8.66 -10.24
CA VAL A 529 15.59 7.83 -9.43
C VAL A 529 15.19 8.55 -8.13
N LEU A 530 16.09 9.25 -7.45
CA LEU A 530 15.75 10.01 -6.23
C LEU A 530 14.74 11.14 -6.48
N LEU A 531 14.77 11.75 -7.68
CA LEU A 531 14.05 12.99 -7.97
C LEU A 531 12.85 12.79 -8.92
N HIS A 532 12.60 11.60 -9.46
CA HIS A 532 11.56 11.38 -10.47
C HIS A 532 10.12 11.69 -10.02
N GLU A 533 9.82 11.55 -8.73
CA GLU A 533 8.50 11.86 -8.18
C GLU A 533 8.38 13.33 -7.72
N THR A 534 9.36 14.19 -8.01
CA THR A 534 9.38 15.60 -7.56
C THR A 534 8.15 16.40 -8.02
N ILE A 535 7.57 16.04 -9.16
CA ILE A 535 6.38 16.71 -9.71
C ILE A 535 5.19 16.65 -8.75
N TRP A 536 5.08 15.61 -7.92
CA TRP A 536 4.05 15.48 -6.89
C TRP A 536 4.26 16.43 -5.71
N GLY A 537 5.41 17.06 -5.58
CA GLY A 537 5.63 18.13 -4.61
C GLY A 537 5.25 19.52 -5.13
N MET A 538 4.89 19.65 -6.41
CA MET A 538 4.65 20.93 -7.07
C MET A 538 3.18 21.35 -6.96
N ARG A 539 2.94 22.67 -7.01
CA ARG A 539 1.57 23.22 -7.02
C ARG A 539 0.88 22.97 -8.35
N GLU A 540 1.63 23.19 -9.44
CA GLU A 540 1.24 22.88 -10.81
C GLU A 540 2.12 21.75 -11.32
N LYS A 541 1.50 20.72 -11.91
CA LYS A 541 2.19 19.53 -12.42
C LYS A 541 2.67 19.76 -13.85
N ASP A 542 3.57 20.72 -14.02
CA ASP A 542 4.19 21.04 -15.31
C ASP A 542 5.55 20.35 -15.45
N ALA A 543 5.71 19.57 -16.52
CA ALA A 543 6.92 18.79 -16.77
C ALA A 543 8.14 19.70 -17.02
N ALA A 544 7.98 20.80 -17.75
CA ALA A 544 9.09 21.71 -18.06
C ALA A 544 9.61 22.43 -16.80
N ALA A 545 8.71 22.85 -15.90
CA ALA A 545 9.05 23.42 -14.61
C ALA A 545 9.70 22.38 -13.68
N CYS A 546 9.23 21.13 -13.70
CA CYS A 546 9.83 20.02 -12.97
C CYS A 546 11.27 19.78 -13.43
N GLU A 547 11.49 19.71 -14.75
CA GLU A 547 12.81 19.54 -15.37
C GLU A 547 13.80 20.63 -14.91
N ARG A 548 13.41 21.91 -15.00
CA ARG A 548 14.24 23.03 -14.52
C ARG A 548 14.53 22.96 -13.02
N LEU A 549 13.56 22.51 -12.22
CA LEU A 549 13.75 22.35 -10.78
C LEU A 549 14.74 21.23 -10.47
N VAL A 550 14.55 20.05 -11.06
CA VAL A 550 15.40 18.89 -10.85
C VAL A 550 16.82 19.16 -11.33
N ALA A 551 17.00 19.76 -12.51
CA ALA A 551 18.34 20.12 -13.01
C ALA A 551 19.07 21.08 -12.07
N ARG A 552 18.39 22.08 -11.49
CA ARG A 552 18.98 22.96 -10.47
C ARG A 552 19.37 22.21 -9.19
N ILE A 553 18.56 21.24 -8.77
CA ILE A 553 18.87 20.41 -7.60
C ILE A 553 20.10 19.53 -7.90
N ALA A 554 20.14 18.88 -9.06
CA ALA A 554 21.26 18.05 -9.50
C ALA A 554 22.57 18.84 -9.55
N ARG A 555 22.59 20.03 -10.16
CA ARG A 555 23.76 20.92 -10.16
C ARG A 555 24.22 21.29 -8.75
N ARG A 556 23.29 21.65 -7.86
CA ARG A 556 23.60 21.95 -6.45
C ARG A 556 24.21 20.75 -5.71
N LEU A 557 23.86 19.52 -6.10
CA LEU A 557 24.40 18.29 -5.53
C LEU A 557 25.76 17.89 -6.13
N GLY A 558 26.33 18.73 -7.01
CA GLY A 558 27.69 18.56 -7.54
C GLY A 558 27.76 17.88 -8.91
N LEU A 559 26.65 17.78 -9.65
CA LEU A 559 26.69 17.36 -11.05
C LEU A 559 27.07 18.52 -11.97
N GLU A 560 27.82 18.21 -13.01
CA GLU A 560 28.10 19.12 -14.12
C GLU A 560 26.81 19.49 -14.87
N ALA A 561 26.86 20.58 -15.64
CA ALA A 561 25.67 21.15 -16.28
C ALA A 561 24.95 20.16 -17.21
N GLU A 562 25.71 19.37 -17.98
CA GLU A 562 25.19 18.37 -18.91
C GLU A 562 24.48 17.22 -18.18
N ASP A 563 25.15 16.62 -17.19
CA ASP A 563 24.58 15.55 -16.36
C ASP A 563 23.33 16.01 -15.60
N ALA A 564 23.35 17.25 -15.09
CA ALA A 564 22.19 17.80 -14.41
C ALA A 564 21.00 18.04 -15.34
N ALA A 565 21.25 18.45 -16.59
CA ALA A 565 20.21 18.58 -17.61
C ALA A 565 19.62 17.21 -17.97
N LEU A 566 20.48 16.20 -18.16
CA LEU A 566 20.08 14.80 -18.39
C LEU A 566 19.18 14.26 -17.26
N VAL A 567 19.60 14.44 -16.00
CA VAL A 567 18.80 14.06 -14.82
C VAL A 567 17.46 14.82 -14.78
N GLY A 568 17.49 16.12 -15.04
CA GLY A 568 16.29 16.95 -15.10
C GLY A 568 15.28 16.45 -16.13
N TRP A 569 15.74 16.14 -17.34
CA TRP A 569 14.90 15.69 -18.44
C TRP A 569 14.22 14.36 -18.12
N ALA A 570 14.99 13.37 -17.64
CA ALA A 570 14.49 12.03 -17.35
C ALA A 570 13.53 12.02 -16.14
N ALA A 571 13.90 12.70 -15.05
CA ALA A 571 13.08 12.77 -13.83
C ALA A 571 11.76 13.55 -14.04
N ALA A 572 11.68 14.42 -15.03
CA ALA A 572 10.43 15.10 -15.39
C ALA A 572 9.51 14.25 -16.28
N ARG A 573 10.02 13.15 -16.85
CA ARG A 573 9.30 12.27 -17.79
C ARG A 573 9.42 10.78 -17.43
N PRO A 574 9.25 10.38 -16.14
CA PRO A 574 9.50 9.01 -15.71
C PRO A 574 8.58 7.97 -16.37
N HIS A 575 7.42 8.39 -16.87
CA HIS A 575 6.43 7.50 -17.48
C HIS A 575 6.47 7.50 -19.02
N LEU A 576 7.37 8.26 -19.66
CA LEU A 576 7.37 8.41 -21.13
C LEU A 576 7.53 7.06 -21.83
N MET A 577 8.55 6.29 -21.44
CA MET A 577 8.85 5.00 -22.05
C MET A 577 7.77 3.96 -21.74
N ILE A 578 7.35 3.88 -20.48
CA ILE A 578 6.27 3.01 -20.00
C ILE A 578 4.98 3.26 -20.79
N ARG A 579 4.51 4.51 -20.85
CA ARG A 579 3.28 4.84 -21.58
C ARG A 579 3.39 4.57 -23.07
N THR A 580 4.58 4.73 -23.65
CA THR A 580 4.80 4.42 -25.06
C THR A 580 4.67 2.91 -25.28
N ALA A 581 5.38 2.11 -24.48
CA ALA A 581 5.36 0.65 -24.56
C ALA A 581 3.96 0.06 -24.33
N GLU A 582 3.16 0.67 -23.45
CA GLU A 582 1.82 0.17 -23.10
C GLU A 582 0.71 0.66 -24.07
N ARG A 583 0.89 1.81 -24.73
CA ARG A 583 -0.20 2.47 -25.50
C ARG A 583 0.06 2.56 -27.00
N ARG A 584 1.22 2.13 -27.47
CA ARG A 584 1.62 2.24 -28.88
C ARG A 584 1.97 0.88 -29.46
N ASN A 585 1.64 0.71 -30.72
CA ASN A 585 2.08 -0.42 -31.52
C ASN A 585 3.57 -0.28 -31.85
N LEU A 586 4.41 -1.02 -31.12
CA LEU A 586 5.87 -1.02 -31.30
C LEU A 586 6.32 -1.72 -32.60
N ALA A 587 5.42 -2.43 -33.28
CA ALA A 587 5.70 -3.00 -34.60
C ALA A 587 5.65 -1.93 -35.71
N GLU A 588 5.03 -0.76 -35.47
CA GLU A 588 5.00 0.33 -36.44
C GLU A 588 6.27 1.21 -36.34
N PRO A 589 7.05 1.39 -37.43
CA PRO A 589 8.26 2.23 -37.41
C PRO A 589 8.00 3.65 -36.94
N ARG A 590 6.85 4.24 -37.31
CA ARG A 590 6.49 5.62 -36.96
C ARG A 590 6.36 5.81 -35.44
N ALA A 591 5.82 4.83 -34.73
CA ALA A 591 5.67 4.91 -33.28
C ALA A 591 7.03 4.93 -32.57
N VAL A 592 7.96 4.07 -32.99
CA VAL A 592 9.32 4.02 -32.47
C VAL A 592 10.09 5.29 -32.80
N ALA A 593 10.02 5.77 -34.05
CA ALA A 593 10.67 6.99 -34.49
C ALA A 593 10.21 8.20 -33.66
N ARG A 594 8.90 8.38 -33.44
CA ARG A 594 8.36 9.49 -32.62
C ARG A 594 8.84 9.43 -31.17
N PHE A 595 8.90 8.24 -30.59
CA PHE A 595 9.48 8.06 -29.27
C PHE A 595 10.96 8.44 -29.27
N ALA A 596 11.74 7.93 -30.21
CA ALA A 596 13.17 8.15 -30.28
C ALA A 596 13.51 9.64 -30.58
N GLU A 597 12.73 10.32 -31.42
CA GLU A 597 12.76 11.79 -31.62
C GLU A 597 12.54 12.55 -30.30
N SER A 598 11.55 12.12 -29.51
CA SER A 598 11.25 12.77 -28.22
C SER A 598 12.36 12.58 -27.19
N VAL A 599 13.06 11.44 -27.26
CA VAL A 599 14.22 11.12 -26.41
C VAL A 599 15.44 11.91 -26.88
N GLY A 600 15.69 11.97 -28.18
CA GLY A 600 16.70 12.79 -28.85
C GLY A 600 18.14 12.27 -28.78
N GLU A 601 18.56 11.62 -27.70
CA GLU A 601 19.93 11.11 -27.56
C GLU A 601 20.04 9.80 -26.76
N LYS A 602 21.09 9.03 -27.02
CA LYS A 602 21.31 7.71 -26.39
C LYS A 602 21.44 7.77 -24.87
N ARG A 603 22.10 8.81 -24.33
CA ARG A 603 22.25 8.99 -22.87
C ARG A 603 20.90 9.15 -22.15
N ARG A 604 19.95 9.83 -22.78
CA ARG A 604 18.57 9.97 -22.27
C ARG A 604 17.81 8.66 -22.34
N LEU A 605 17.95 7.92 -23.45
CA LEU A 605 17.34 6.60 -23.60
C LEU A 605 17.81 5.63 -22.50
N ASP A 606 19.11 5.61 -22.24
CA ASP A 606 19.74 4.77 -21.21
C ASP A 606 19.23 5.07 -19.81
N LEU A 607 19.24 6.36 -19.44
CA LEU A 607 18.75 6.80 -18.15
C LEU A 607 17.25 6.53 -17.98
N LEU A 608 16.47 6.75 -19.04
CA LEU A 608 15.01 6.55 -19.03
C LEU A 608 14.64 5.08 -18.90
N LEU A 609 15.35 4.17 -19.58
CA LEU A 609 15.13 2.73 -19.43
C LEU A 609 15.41 2.30 -17.98
N VAL A 610 16.57 2.64 -17.43
CA VAL A 610 16.92 2.25 -16.05
C VAL A 610 15.90 2.82 -15.05
N LEU A 611 15.49 4.08 -15.22
CA LEU A 611 14.46 4.71 -14.39
C LEU A 611 13.12 3.97 -14.50
N SER A 612 12.70 3.61 -15.71
CA SER A 612 11.45 2.90 -15.98
C SER A 612 11.42 1.52 -15.33
N VAL A 613 12.51 0.76 -15.43
CA VAL A 613 12.68 -0.52 -14.74
C VAL A 613 12.58 -0.37 -13.23
N CYS A 614 13.30 0.61 -12.66
CA CYS A 614 13.30 0.84 -11.22
C CYS A 614 11.92 1.29 -10.69
N HIS A 615 11.17 2.05 -11.49
CA HIS A 615 9.82 2.48 -11.17
C HIS A 615 8.84 1.30 -11.23
N GLN A 616 8.74 0.61 -12.38
CA GLN A 616 7.77 -0.47 -12.55
C GLN A 616 7.96 -1.66 -11.59
N ARG A 617 9.19 -1.91 -11.14
CA ARG A 617 9.49 -2.93 -10.13
C ARG A 617 8.88 -2.67 -8.75
N VAL A 618 8.39 -1.45 -8.47
CA VAL A 618 7.90 -1.07 -7.13
C VAL A 618 6.44 -0.64 -7.08
N VAL A 619 5.80 -0.40 -8.24
CA VAL A 619 4.41 0.09 -8.30
C VAL A 619 3.43 -0.93 -7.71
N GLY A 620 3.40 -2.15 -8.26
CA GLY A 620 2.48 -3.23 -7.87
C GLY A 620 3.13 -4.62 -7.98
N PRO A 621 2.44 -5.69 -7.56
CA PRO A 621 2.96 -7.05 -7.70
C PRO A 621 3.00 -7.49 -9.17
N ASP A 622 2.03 -7.02 -9.96
CA ASP A 622 1.85 -7.40 -11.37
C ASP A 622 2.39 -6.36 -12.37
N SER A 623 3.00 -5.27 -11.88
CA SER A 623 3.48 -4.18 -12.74
C SER A 623 4.80 -4.46 -13.44
N TRP A 624 5.46 -5.58 -13.11
CA TRP A 624 6.68 -6.03 -13.78
C TRP A 624 6.59 -7.52 -14.06
N ASP A 625 6.08 -7.85 -15.24
CA ASP A 625 6.03 -9.21 -15.78
C ASP A 625 6.96 -9.37 -17.00
N GLU A 626 7.00 -10.58 -17.55
CA GLU A 626 7.81 -10.90 -18.71
C GLU A 626 7.39 -10.10 -19.96
N TRP A 627 6.09 -9.85 -20.11
CA TRP A 627 5.55 -9.05 -21.20
C TRP A 627 6.02 -7.59 -21.13
N THR A 628 5.88 -6.94 -19.97
CA THR A 628 6.33 -5.56 -19.73
C THR A 628 7.84 -5.45 -19.96
N ARG A 629 8.61 -6.43 -19.46
CA ARG A 629 10.05 -6.49 -19.69
C ARG A 629 10.37 -6.50 -21.18
N ARG A 630 9.67 -7.32 -21.96
CA ARG A 630 9.88 -7.43 -23.40
C ARG A 630 9.52 -6.14 -24.13
N GLN A 631 8.35 -5.58 -23.90
CA GLN A 631 7.92 -4.33 -24.54
C GLN A 631 8.93 -3.18 -24.31
N LEU A 632 9.46 -3.06 -23.08
CA LEU A 632 10.48 -2.07 -22.78
C LEU A 632 11.83 -2.37 -23.44
N THR A 633 12.23 -3.65 -23.53
CA THR A 633 13.44 -4.05 -24.27
C THR A 633 13.30 -3.75 -25.75
N ASP A 634 12.17 -4.09 -26.35
CA ASP A 634 11.92 -3.90 -27.78
C ASP A 634 11.91 -2.42 -28.15
N LEU A 635 11.21 -1.59 -27.36
CA LEU A 635 11.21 -0.14 -27.54
C LEU A 635 12.62 0.44 -27.42
N TYR A 636 13.41 -0.03 -26.44
CA TYR A 636 14.78 0.43 -26.25
C TYR A 636 15.68 0.09 -27.44
N GLU A 637 15.68 -1.17 -27.88
CA GLU A 637 16.57 -1.63 -28.95
C GLU A 637 16.23 -0.96 -30.29
N ALA A 638 14.94 -0.84 -30.60
CA ALA A 638 14.48 -0.18 -31.81
C ALA A 638 14.78 1.34 -31.77
N ALA A 639 14.56 2.00 -30.62
CA ALA A 639 14.90 3.42 -30.46
C ALA A 639 16.42 3.67 -30.50
N ALA A 640 17.23 2.74 -29.98
CA ALA A 640 18.68 2.82 -30.08
C ALA A 640 19.13 2.71 -31.55
N ALA A 641 18.56 1.76 -32.30
CA ALA A 641 18.85 1.63 -33.74
C ALA A 641 18.49 2.90 -34.54
N TRP A 642 17.37 3.55 -34.19
CA TRP A 642 17.00 4.84 -34.78
C TRP A 642 17.98 5.96 -34.40
N LEU A 643 18.41 6.03 -33.14
CA LEU A 643 19.37 7.05 -32.69
C LEU A 643 20.76 6.87 -33.34
N ASP A 644 21.14 5.64 -33.65
CA ASP A 644 22.44 5.31 -34.26
C ASP A 644 22.44 5.50 -35.79
N GLY A 645 21.32 5.19 -36.48
CA GLY A 645 21.27 5.12 -37.95
C GLY A 645 20.04 5.74 -38.61
N GLY A 646 19.22 6.49 -37.88
CA GLY A 646 18.01 7.12 -38.40
C GLY A 646 16.96 6.11 -38.90
N GLU A 647 16.27 6.45 -39.98
CA GLU A 647 15.25 5.59 -40.59
C GLU A 647 15.83 4.26 -41.09
N ASP A 648 17.02 4.28 -41.70
CA ASP A 648 17.69 3.08 -42.21
C ASP A 648 18.09 2.13 -41.08
N GLY A 649 18.64 2.67 -39.98
CA GLY A 649 18.99 1.89 -38.80
C GLY A 649 17.76 1.20 -38.18
N LEU A 650 16.66 1.94 -38.06
CA LEU A 650 15.39 1.39 -37.57
C LEU A 650 14.82 0.32 -38.52
N ALA A 651 14.81 0.57 -39.82
CA ALA A 651 14.33 -0.36 -40.83
C ALA A 651 15.12 -1.67 -40.80
N ALA A 652 16.45 -1.59 -40.74
CA ALA A 652 17.31 -2.77 -40.63
C ALA A 652 17.04 -3.58 -39.36
N HIS A 653 16.92 -2.91 -38.20
CA HIS A 653 16.58 -3.58 -36.94
C HIS A 653 15.22 -4.28 -37.01
N MET A 654 14.21 -3.59 -37.53
CA MET A 654 12.85 -4.14 -37.65
C MET A 654 12.77 -5.31 -38.62
N ALA A 655 13.46 -5.25 -39.77
CA ALA A 655 13.55 -6.35 -40.72
C ALA A 655 14.23 -7.57 -40.09
N ALA A 656 15.37 -7.37 -39.42
CA ALA A 656 16.07 -8.45 -38.72
C ALA A 656 15.20 -9.10 -37.64
N ARG A 657 14.40 -8.32 -36.92
CA ARG A 657 13.45 -8.82 -35.92
C ARG A 657 12.34 -9.66 -36.55
N ALA A 658 11.74 -9.20 -37.65
CA ALA A 658 10.73 -9.95 -38.38
C ALA A 658 11.26 -11.29 -38.89
N GLU A 659 12.47 -11.29 -39.47
CA GLU A 659 13.15 -12.49 -39.94
C GLU A 659 13.49 -13.46 -38.81
N ALA A 660 13.99 -12.96 -37.67
CA ALA A 660 14.25 -13.79 -36.50
C ALA A 660 12.97 -14.44 -35.95
N ALA A 661 11.87 -13.68 -35.89
CA ALA A 661 10.58 -14.21 -35.48
C ALA A 661 10.05 -15.26 -36.47
N ARG A 662 10.24 -15.04 -37.78
CA ARG A 662 9.86 -15.96 -38.86
C ARG A 662 10.64 -17.26 -38.80
N ALA A 663 11.96 -17.18 -38.61
CA ALA A 663 12.82 -18.34 -38.42
C ALA A 663 12.44 -19.13 -37.16
N GLY A 664 12.19 -18.43 -36.04
CA GLY A 664 11.75 -19.05 -34.80
C GLY A 664 10.39 -19.77 -34.95
N ALA A 665 9.42 -19.13 -35.60
CA ALA A 665 8.11 -19.73 -35.82
C ALA A 665 8.19 -20.94 -36.75
N ARG A 666 9.03 -20.86 -37.79
CA ARG A 666 9.29 -21.98 -38.71
C ARG A 666 9.88 -23.18 -37.99
N ALA A 667 10.81 -22.96 -37.07
CA ALA A 667 11.42 -24.04 -36.28
C ALA A 667 10.41 -24.76 -35.38
N LEU A 668 9.41 -24.05 -34.85
CA LEU A 668 8.35 -24.61 -34.01
C LEU A 668 7.25 -25.33 -34.82
N LEU A 669 7.24 -25.19 -36.14
CA LEU A 669 6.33 -25.89 -37.05
C LEU A 669 6.99 -27.12 -37.67
N GLU A 670 7.89 -27.81 -36.96
CA GLU A 670 8.71 -28.89 -37.51
C GLU A 670 7.90 -30.00 -38.21
N ASP A 671 6.76 -30.39 -37.64
CA ASP A 671 5.87 -31.44 -38.14
C ASP A 671 5.02 -31.06 -39.38
N TRP A 672 5.14 -29.82 -39.87
CA TRP A 672 4.39 -29.37 -41.03
C TRP A 672 5.14 -29.67 -42.35
N PRO A 673 4.43 -29.94 -43.46
CA PRO A 673 5.06 -29.94 -44.78
C PRO A 673 5.64 -28.56 -45.13
N GLU A 674 6.83 -28.50 -45.71
CA GLU A 674 7.52 -27.22 -46.02
C GLU A 674 6.65 -26.25 -46.85
N LYS A 675 5.89 -26.77 -47.82
CA LYS A 675 4.95 -25.97 -48.62
C LYS A 675 3.84 -25.32 -47.77
N GLU A 676 3.35 -26.01 -46.74
CA GLU A 676 2.36 -25.46 -45.82
C GLU A 676 2.98 -24.42 -44.88
N LYS A 677 4.23 -24.62 -44.43
CA LYS A 677 4.97 -23.61 -43.65
C LYS A 677 5.14 -22.32 -44.43
N ASP A 678 5.59 -22.43 -45.69
CA ASP A 678 5.81 -21.28 -46.57
C ASP A 678 4.51 -20.53 -46.84
N ALA A 679 3.42 -21.25 -47.13
CA ALA A 679 2.12 -20.63 -47.37
C ALA A 679 1.57 -19.91 -46.13
N PHE A 680 1.66 -20.52 -44.95
CA PHE A 680 1.19 -19.90 -43.71
C PHE A 680 2.04 -18.68 -43.32
N LEU A 681 3.37 -18.84 -43.21
CA LEU A 681 4.26 -17.77 -42.79
C LEU A 681 4.36 -16.64 -43.81
N GLY A 682 4.25 -16.95 -45.11
CA GLY A 682 4.19 -15.96 -46.19
C GLY A 682 2.88 -15.16 -46.21
N GLY A 683 1.81 -15.68 -45.60
CA GLY A 683 0.54 -14.97 -45.43
C GLY A 683 0.53 -13.96 -44.28
N LEU A 684 1.55 -13.97 -43.42
CA LEU A 684 1.70 -13.05 -42.29
C LEU A 684 2.65 -11.90 -42.64
N SER A 685 2.22 -10.66 -42.38
CA SER A 685 3.04 -9.48 -42.61
C SER A 685 4.21 -9.40 -41.61
N ASP A 686 5.25 -8.65 -41.96
CA ASP A 686 6.36 -8.38 -41.05
C ASP A 686 5.92 -7.66 -39.77
N GLU A 687 4.80 -6.94 -39.80
CA GLU A 687 4.18 -6.36 -38.61
C GLU A 687 3.67 -7.45 -37.64
N ILE A 688 2.89 -8.42 -38.15
CA ILE A 688 2.40 -9.55 -37.34
C ILE A 688 3.59 -10.33 -36.77
N MET A 689 4.62 -10.58 -37.59
CA MET A 689 5.82 -11.29 -37.15
C MET A 689 6.57 -10.56 -36.03
N ARG A 690 6.55 -9.22 -36.00
CA ARG A 690 7.17 -8.44 -34.92
C ARG A 690 6.30 -8.33 -33.67
N ALA A 691 4.98 -8.37 -33.83
CA ALA A 691 4.00 -8.20 -32.76
C ALA A 691 3.79 -9.46 -31.92
N LEU A 692 3.89 -10.65 -32.55
CA LEU A 692 3.62 -11.94 -31.92
C LEU A 692 4.90 -12.72 -31.62
N ASP A 693 4.89 -13.47 -30.51
CA ASP A 693 5.95 -14.44 -30.25
C ASP A 693 5.93 -15.58 -31.27
N PRO A 694 7.10 -16.13 -31.64
CA PRO A 694 7.19 -17.33 -32.47
C PRO A 694 6.28 -18.48 -32.04
N GLU A 695 6.14 -18.70 -30.73
CA GLU A 695 5.26 -19.72 -30.19
C GLU A 695 3.78 -19.41 -30.40
N ILE A 696 3.37 -18.14 -30.30
CA ILE A 696 1.99 -17.71 -30.59
C ILE A 696 1.72 -17.90 -32.08
N VAL A 697 2.65 -17.49 -32.95
CA VAL A 697 2.53 -17.66 -34.41
C VAL A 697 2.36 -19.14 -34.77
N ALA A 698 3.17 -20.03 -34.20
CA ALA A 698 3.04 -21.47 -34.43
C ALA A 698 1.68 -22.02 -33.95
N ARG A 699 1.18 -21.57 -32.79
CA ARG A 699 -0.16 -21.95 -32.28
C ARG A 699 -1.28 -21.43 -33.18
N VAL A 700 -1.19 -20.20 -33.69
CA VAL A 700 -2.14 -19.64 -34.66
C VAL A 700 -2.15 -20.50 -35.93
N GLY A 701 -0.98 -20.94 -36.40
CA GLY A 701 -0.87 -21.87 -37.53
C GLY A 701 -1.61 -23.18 -37.26
N ALA A 702 -1.32 -23.84 -36.12
CA ALA A 702 -2.01 -25.07 -35.72
C ALA A 702 -3.53 -24.89 -35.65
N LEU A 703 -3.99 -23.76 -35.09
CA LEU A 703 -5.40 -23.41 -34.98
C LEU A 703 -6.06 -23.22 -36.34
N ALA A 704 -5.41 -22.47 -37.25
CA ALA A 704 -5.89 -22.24 -38.61
C ALA A 704 -5.95 -23.54 -39.44
N ARG A 705 -4.93 -24.41 -39.31
CA ARG A 705 -4.88 -25.71 -39.98
C ARG A 705 -5.99 -26.64 -39.48
N SER A 706 -6.20 -26.71 -38.17
CA SER A 706 -7.29 -27.50 -37.57
C SER A 706 -8.66 -27.00 -38.05
N ALA A 707 -8.88 -25.68 -38.09
CA ALA A 707 -10.11 -25.11 -38.62
C ALA A 707 -10.34 -25.50 -40.08
N ALA A 708 -9.30 -25.40 -40.92
CA ALA A 708 -9.38 -25.76 -42.33
C ALA A 708 -9.69 -27.25 -42.55
N VAL A 709 -9.07 -28.16 -41.78
CA VAL A 709 -9.34 -29.61 -41.83
C VAL A 709 -10.79 -29.92 -41.45
N GLU A 710 -11.35 -29.19 -40.49
CA GLU A 710 -12.74 -29.34 -40.05
C GLU A 710 -13.76 -28.60 -40.94
N GLY A 711 -13.31 -27.96 -42.03
CA GLY A 711 -14.17 -27.15 -42.92
C GLY A 711 -14.74 -25.89 -42.25
N ARG A 712 -14.11 -25.42 -41.17
CA ARG A 712 -14.48 -24.20 -40.43
C ARG A 712 -13.61 -23.03 -40.88
N LYS A 713 -14.11 -21.81 -40.71
CA LYS A 713 -13.37 -20.57 -41.03
C LYS A 713 -12.91 -19.83 -39.77
N GLU A 714 -13.18 -20.41 -38.61
CA GLU A 714 -12.97 -19.77 -37.33
C GLU A 714 -12.67 -20.80 -36.26
N ALA A 715 -11.76 -20.43 -35.35
CA ALA A 715 -11.33 -21.27 -34.26
C ALA A 715 -10.79 -20.44 -33.10
N VAL A 716 -10.91 -21.00 -31.89
CA VAL A 716 -10.48 -20.37 -30.65
C VAL A 716 -9.64 -21.38 -29.88
N ALA A 717 -8.54 -20.94 -29.30
CA ALA A 717 -7.74 -21.73 -28.38
C ALA A 717 -7.60 -20.99 -27.04
N LEU A 718 -7.73 -21.72 -25.94
CA LEU A 718 -7.49 -21.21 -24.59
C LEU A 718 -6.32 -21.94 -23.95
N ARG A 719 -5.43 -21.21 -23.29
CA ARG A 719 -4.31 -21.78 -22.53
C ARG A 719 -4.19 -21.10 -21.17
N ALA A 720 -4.22 -21.89 -20.10
CA ALA A 720 -3.85 -21.40 -18.78
C ALA A 720 -2.34 -21.13 -18.73
N ARG A 721 -1.97 -19.99 -18.15
CA ARG A 721 -0.58 -19.56 -17.94
C ARG A 721 -0.16 -19.86 -16.50
N GLU A 722 1.16 -19.94 -16.28
CA GLU A 722 1.71 -20.23 -14.94
C GLU A 722 1.44 -19.12 -13.92
N ASP A 723 1.17 -17.90 -14.39
CA ASP A 723 0.82 -16.74 -13.57
C ASP A 723 -0.68 -16.71 -13.16
N GLY A 724 -1.47 -17.71 -13.57
CA GLY A 724 -2.90 -17.82 -13.28
C GLY A 724 -3.82 -17.12 -14.28
N ASP A 725 -3.26 -16.42 -15.28
CA ASP A 725 -4.01 -15.82 -16.37
C ASP A 725 -4.35 -16.86 -17.46
N VAL A 726 -5.30 -16.51 -18.33
CA VAL A 726 -5.66 -17.33 -19.50
C VAL A 726 -5.33 -16.57 -20.77
N GLU A 727 -4.53 -17.17 -21.63
CA GLU A 727 -4.35 -16.70 -23.01
C GLU A 727 -5.49 -17.24 -23.87
N ALA A 728 -6.16 -16.36 -24.62
CA ALA A 728 -7.13 -16.74 -25.64
C ALA A 728 -6.65 -16.28 -27.02
N VAL A 729 -6.50 -17.21 -27.96
CA VAL A 729 -6.18 -16.93 -29.36
C VAL A 729 -7.42 -17.16 -30.19
N VAL A 730 -7.85 -16.14 -30.93
CA VAL A 730 -9.01 -16.18 -31.84
C VAL A 730 -8.50 -16.03 -33.26
N TYR A 731 -8.85 -16.98 -34.12
CA TYR A 731 -8.62 -16.93 -35.56
C TYR A 731 -9.98 -16.92 -36.26
N ALA A 732 -10.30 -15.86 -36.99
CA ALA A 732 -11.59 -15.73 -37.67
C ALA A 732 -11.50 -14.76 -38.85
N ARG A 733 -12.53 -14.71 -39.70
CA ARG A 733 -12.65 -13.67 -40.73
C ARG A 733 -12.89 -12.31 -40.05
N ASP A 734 -12.08 -11.31 -40.39
CA ASP A 734 -12.24 -9.98 -39.84
C ASP A 734 -13.55 -9.33 -40.32
N ARG A 735 -14.20 -8.59 -39.43
CA ARG A 735 -15.46 -7.88 -39.66
C ARG A 735 -15.65 -6.73 -38.68
N LEU A 736 -16.38 -5.71 -39.12
CA LEU A 736 -16.78 -4.59 -38.25
C LEU A 736 -17.48 -5.13 -36.99
N GLY A 737 -16.98 -4.72 -35.82
CA GLY A 737 -17.54 -5.10 -34.52
C GLY A 737 -17.07 -6.44 -33.96
N LEU A 738 -16.18 -7.20 -34.64
CA LEU A 738 -15.66 -8.47 -34.12
C LEU A 738 -15.07 -8.33 -32.71
N LEU A 739 -14.18 -7.36 -32.51
CA LEU A 739 -13.57 -7.10 -31.19
C LEU A 739 -14.64 -6.78 -30.11
N ALA A 740 -15.69 -6.05 -30.47
CA ALA A 740 -16.77 -5.76 -29.55
C ALA A 740 -17.50 -7.05 -29.14
N ASP A 741 -17.82 -7.91 -30.10
CA ASP A 741 -18.51 -9.17 -29.81
C ASP A 741 -17.65 -10.11 -28.94
N LEU A 742 -16.34 -10.18 -29.21
CA LEU A 742 -15.39 -10.93 -28.39
C LEU A 742 -15.27 -10.35 -26.97
N ALA A 743 -15.13 -9.03 -26.83
CA ALA A 743 -15.08 -8.36 -25.53
C ALA A 743 -16.38 -8.56 -24.73
N GLY A 744 -17.54 -8.53 -25.41
CA GLY A 744 -18.85 -8.82 -24.81
C GLY A 744 -18.96 -10.27 -24.32
N ALA A 745 -18.47 -11.23 -25.12
CA ALA A 745 -18.42 -12.65 -24.76
C ALA A 745 -17.55 -12.91 -23.50
N ILE A 746 -16.40 -12.24 -23.41
CA ILE A 746 -15.50 -12.30 -22.25
C ILE A 746 -16.17 -11.69 -21.01
N ALA A 747 -16.74 -10.49 -21.15
CA ALA A 747 -17.41 -9.79 -20.05
C ALA A 747 -18.62 -10.58 -19.51
N ALA A 748 -19.39 -11.23 -20.39
CA ALA A 748 -20.52 -12.08 -20.00
C ALA A 748 -20.11 -13.30 -19.16
N CYS A 749 -18.86 -13.74 -19.27
CA CYS A 749 -18.29 -14.82 -18.45
C CYS A 749 -17.74 -14.34 -17.10
N GLY A 750 -17.84 -13.03 -16.79
CA GLY A 750 -17.27 -12.44 -15.57
C GLY A 750 -15.74 -12.47 -15.56
N VAL A 751 -15.14 -12.33 -16.74
CA VAL A 751 -13.70 -12.33 -16.98
C VAL A 751 -13.29 -10.92 -17.42
N SER A 752 -12.13 -10.45 -16.94
CA SER A 752 -11.55 -9.17 -17.35
C SER A 752 -10.46 -9.36 -18.40
N VAL A 753 -10.34 -8.39 -19.31
CA VAL A 753 -9.25 -8.34 -20.29
C VAL A 753 -8.11 -7.51 -19.71
N ARG A 754 -6.96 -8.14 -19.46
CA ARG A 754 -5.73 -7.42 -19.07
C ARG A 754 -5.07 -6.75 -20.27
N ASN A 755 -5.02 -7.47 -21.40
CA ASN A 755 -4.42 -7.02 -22.64
C ASN A 755 -5.08 -7.73 -23.82
N VAL A 756 -5.09 -7.11 -24.99
CA VAL A 756 -5.41 -7.75 -26.26
C VAL A 756 -4.49 -7.22 -27.35
N GLN A 757 -4.03 -8.10 -28.24
CA GLN A 757 -3.40 -7.74 -29.50
C GLN A 757 -4.37 -8.09 -30.62
N VAL A 758 -4.81 -7.09 -31.37
CA VAL A 758 -5.74 -7.23 -32.51
C VAL A 758 -4.93 -7.04 -33.77
N LEU A 759 -4.91 -8.06 -34.63
CA LEU A 759 -4.10 -8.10 -35.84
C LEU A 759 -4.91 -8.66 -37.00
N THR A 760 -4.77 -8.08 -38.19
CA THR A 760 -5.42 -8.57 -39.41
C THR A 760 -4.38 -8.96 -40.46
N SER A 761 -4.44 -10.20 -40.92
CA SER A 761 -3.56 -10.70 -41.99
C SER A 761 -3.98 -10.15 -43.36
N ALA A 762 -3.07 -10.19 -44.34
CA ALA A 762 -3.34 -9.75 -45.71
C ALA A 762 -4.51 -10.50 -46.37
N GLY A 763 -4.81 -11.72 -45.91
CA GLY A 763 -5.95 -12.53 -46.34
C GLY A 763 -7.29 -12.16 -45.68
N GLY A 764 -7.35 -11.09 -44.86
CA GLY A 764 -8.57 -10.66 -44.16
C GLY A 764 -8.97 -11.55 -42.97
N GLN A 765 -8.00 -12.24 -42.38
CA GLN A 765 -8.20 -13.04 -41.15
C GLN A 765 -7.74 -12.23 -39.94
N ALA A 766 -8.60 -12.08 -38.95
CA ALA A 766 -8.30 -11.57 -37.62
C ALA A 766 -7.55 -12.64 -36.81
N ILE A 767 -6.49 -12.20 -36.13
CA ILE A 767 -5.69 -12.96 -35.18
C ILE A 767 -5.68 -12.14 -33.89
N ASP A 768 -6.64 -12.41 -33.01
CA ASP A 768 -6.79 -11.68 -31.75
C ASP A 768 -6.23 -12.52 -30.60
N VAL A 769 -5.28 -11.95 -29.87
CA VAL A 769 -4.61 -12.62 -28.74
C VAL A 769 -4.92 -11.86 -27.45
N PHE A 770 -5.75 -12.45 -26.60
CA PHE A 770 -6.16 -11.88 -25.32
C PHE A 770 -5.37 -12.48 -24.16
N THR A 771 -5.02 -11.63 -23.20
CA THR A 771 -4.62 -12.05 -21.85
C THR A 771 -5.77 -11.75 -20.90
N LEU A 772 -6.34 -12.79 -20.31
CA LEU A 772 -7.58 -12.76 -19.54
C LEU A 772 -7.33 -13.05 -18.07
N GLN A 773 -8.05 -12.36 -17.20
CA GLN A 773 -7.92 -12.48 -15.75
C GLN A 773 -9.26 -12.69 -15.06
N SER A 774 -9.23 -13.43 -13.96
CA SER A 774 -10.40 -13.56 -13.11
C SER A 774 -10.67 -12.24 -12.40
N GLU A 775 -11.92 -11.78 -12.36
CA GLU A 775 -12.31 -10.63 -11.53
C GLU A 775 -12.33 -10.97 -10.02
N ASN A 776 -12.22 -12.26 -9.67
CA ASN A 776 -12.25 -12.76 -8.29
C ASN A 776 -10.92 -13.47 -7.97
N GLU A 777 -10.55 -13.60 -6.69
CA GLU A 777 -9.39 -14.41 -6.23
C GLU A 777 -9.48 -15.93 -6.55
N ASN A 778 -10.45 -16.34 -7.38
CA ASN A 778 -10.57 -17.70 -7.90
C ASN A 778 -9.89 -17.81 -9.27
N PRO A 779 -8.96 -18.76 -9.46
CA PRO A 779 -8.33 -19.03 -10.74
C PRO A 779 -9.33 -19.24 -11.90
N LEU A 780 -8.93 -18.82 -13.11
CA LEU A 780 -9.69 -19.07 -14.35
C LEU A 780 -9.49 -20.48 -14.92
N ASP A 781 -8.67 -21.31 -14.28
CA ASP A 781 -8.27 -22.65 -14.74
C ASP A 781 -9.35 -23.73 -14.54
N ASP A 782 -10.49 -23.40 -13.93
CA ASP A 782 -11.64 -24.30 -13.84
C ASP A 782 -12.09 -24.77 -15.25
N PRO A 783 -12.07 -26.08 -15.53
CA PRO A 783 -12.42 -26.59 -16.86
C PRO A 783 -13.85 -26.24 -17.31
N GLY A 784 -14.79 -26.06 -16.37
CA GLY A 784 -16.14 -25.63 -16.67
C GLY A 784 -16.19 -24.19 -17.21
N ARG A 785 -15.53 -23.27 -16.52
CA ARG A 785 -15.40 -21.86 -16.92
C ARG A 785 -14.64 -21.72 -18.25
N LEU A 786 -13.55 -22.46 -18.44
CA LEU A 786 -12.80 -22.44 -19.70
C LEU A 786 -13.66 -22.93 -20.88
N ARG A 787 -14.44 -24.00 -20.70
CA ARG A 787 -15.36 -24.47 -21.75
C ARG A 787 -16.44 -23.45 -22.09
N LEU A 788 -17.02 -22.78 -21.09
CA LEU A 788 -17.99 -21.72 -21.29
C LEU A 788 -17.38 -20.55 -22.07
N LEU A 789 -16.22 -20.07 -21.63
CA LEU A 789 -15.49 -18.97 -22.28
C LEU A 789 -15.14 -19.31 -23.73
N HIS A 790 -14.59 -20.51 -23.98
CA HIS A 790 -14.28 -20.99 -25.32
C HIS A 790 -15.53 -21.01 -26.21
N GLY A 791 -16.65 -21.55 -25.73
CA GLY A 791 -17.90 -21.60 -26.47
C GLY A 791 -18.42 -20.21 -26.84
N ARG A 792 -18.37 -19.26 -25.92
CA ARG A 792 -18.82 -17.87 -26.14
C ARG A 792 -17.92 -17.10 -27.11
N LEU A 793 -16.60 -17.27 -27.00
CA LEU A 793 -15.66 -16.69 -27.95
C LEU A 793 -15.85 -17.26 -29.36
N LEU A 794 -16.07 -18.57 -29.48
CA LEU A 794 -16.31 -19.21 -30.78
C LEU A 794 -17.65 -18.75 -31.41
N GLU A 795 -18.69 -18.57 -30.59
CA GLU A 795 -19.98 -18.01 -31.02
C GLU A 795 -19.80 -16.59 -31.58
N ALA A 796 -19.10 -15.71 -30.83
CA ALA A 796 -18.79 -14.35 -31.25
C ALA A 796 -17.88 -14.28 -32.49
N ALA A 797 -16.92 -15.20 -32.63
CA ALA A 797 -16.06 -15.30 -33.81
C ALA A 797 -16.85 -15.66 -35.08
N ARG A 798 -17.91 -16.48 -34.95
CA ARG A 798 -18.75 -16.93 -36.06
C ARG A 798 -19.72 -15.87 -36.57
N ALA A 799 -20.43 -15.23 -35.65
CA ALA A 799 -21.51 -14.32 -35.98
C ALA A 799 -21.65 -13.24 -34.90
N ALA A 800 -22.30 -12.12 -35.24
CA ALA A 800 -22.68 -11.14 -34.25
C ALA A 800 -23.74 -11.76 -33.31
N PRO A 801 -23.44 -11.98 -32.03
CA PRO A 801 -24.41 -12.52 -31.08
C PRO A 801 -25.50 -11.47 -30.81
N ASP A 802 -26.68 -11.91 -30.35
CA ASP A 802 -27.67 -11.00 -29.77
C ASP A 802 -26.99 -10.18 -28.66
N ARG A 803 -27.05 -8.84 -28.75
CA ARG A 803 -26.30 -7.91 -27.89
C ARG A 803 -26.23 -8.42 -26.46
N ALA A 804 -25.04 -8.88 -26.05
CA ALA A 804 -24.83 -9.41 -24.72
C ALA A 804 -25.18 -8.33 -23.69
N ARG A 805 -26.07 -8.64 -22.74
CA ARG A 805 -26.33 -7.73 -21.62
C ARG A 805 -25.04 -7.65 -20.80
N THR A 806 -24.43 -6.47 -20.76
CA THR A 806 -23.33 -6.18 -19.84
C THR A 806 -23.80 -6.53 -18.43
N PRO A 807 -23.02 -7.32 -17.65
CA PRO A 807 -23.41 -7.69 -16.30
C PRO A 807 -23.78 -6.45 -15.48
N ALA A 808 -24.88 -6.49 -14.74
CA ALA A 808 -25.28 -5.38 -13.88
C ALA A 808 -24.16 -5.06 -12.87
N ARG A 809 -24.02 -3.76 -12.57
CA ARG A 809 -23.06 -3.20 -11.60
C ARG A 809 -23.05 -4.05 -10.32
N ARG A 810 -21.93 -4.70 -10.00
CA ARG A 810 -21.82 -5.51 -8.78
C ARG A 810 -21.79 -4.58 -7.56
N LEU A 811 -22.60 -4.90 -6.55
CA LEU A 811 -22.46 -4.31 -5.21
C LEU A 811 -21.09 -4.68 -4.64
N GLY A 812 -20.29 -3.68 -4.24
CA GLY A 812 -18.98 -3.87 -3.59
C GLY A 812 -17.74 -3.63 -4.46
N ASP A 813 -17.87 -3.13 -5.70
CA ASP A 813 -16.71 -2.80 -6.53
C ASP A 813 -15.90 -1.63 -5.95
N ARG A 814 -14.68 -1.92 -5.46
CA ARG A 814 -13.76 -0.93 -4.88
C ARG A 814 -13.35 0.15 -5.90
N ARG A 815 -13.41 -0.13 -7.21
CA ARG A 815 -13.10 0.86 -8.25
C ARG A 815 -14.07 2.04 -8.25
N ALA A 816 -15.32 1.82 -7.79
CA ALA A 816 -16.35 2.86 -7.73
C ALA A 816 -16.07 3.98 -6.70
N ILE A 817 -15.11 3.76 -5.78
CA ILE A 817 -14.68 4.75 -4.78
C ILE A 817 -13.83 5.84 -5.42
N PHE A 818 -13.15 5.52 -6.52
CA PHE A 818 -12.23 6.43 -7.18
C PHE A 818 -12.98 7.23 -8.24
N ASP A 819 -12.93 8.55 -8.11
CA ASP A 819 -13.36 9.45 -9.15
C ASP A 819 -12.27 9.55 -10.22
N VAL A 820 -12.60 9.10 -11.44
CA VAL A 820 -11.69 9.14 -12.59
C VAL A 820 -12.39 9.93 -13.68
N GLU A 821 -11.96 11.19 -13.84
CA GLU A 821 -12.46 12.06 -14.92
C GLU A 821 -12.21 11.40 -16.28
N PRO A 822 -13.28 11.10 -17.04
CA PRO A 822 -13.15 10.53 -18.38
C PRO A 822 -12.42 11.47 -19.33
N ALA A 823 -11.47 10.94 -20.09
CA ALA A 823 -10.75 11.69 -21.11
C ALA A 823 -10.63 10.87 -22.39
N VAL A 824 -10.79 11.53 -23.53
CA VAL A 824 -10.51 10.95 -24.84
C VAL A 824 -9.48 11.85 -25.53
N ARG A 825 -8.39 11.26 -26.01
CA ARG A 825 -7.34 11.96 -26.76
C ARG A 825 -7.21 11.35 -28.14
N ILE A 826 -7.17 12.20 -29.16
CA ILE A 826 -7.03 11.77 -30.55
C ILE A 826 -5.64 12.20 -31.03
N ASP A 827 -4.92 11.27 -31.64
CA ASP A 827 -3.59 11.48 -32.19
C ASP A 827 -3.54 11.08 -33.67
N LEU A 828 -2.95 11.96 -34.48
CA LEU A 828 -2.81 11.79 -35.93
C LEU A 828 -1.35 11.64 -36.38
N ASP A 829 -0.38 11.67 -35.47
CA ASP A 829 1.05 11.76 -35.80
C ASP A 829 1.81 10.46 -35.56
N TRP A 830 1.30 9.61 -34.66
CA TRP A 830 1.97 8.40 -34.19
C TRP A 830 1.80 7.18 -35.11
N SER A 831 0.86 7.24 -36.05
CA SER A 831 0.68 6.22 -37.09
C SER A 831 0.57 6.88 -38.47
N GLN A 832 1.09 6.23 -39.51
CA GLN A 832 0.91 6.70 -40.90
C GLN A 832 -0.51 6.40 -41.40
N ASP A 833 -1.03 5.21 -41.09
CA ASP A 833 -2.23 4.66 -41.72
C ASP A 833 -3.47 4.69 -40.83
N CYS A 834 -3.32 4.95 -39.53
CA CYS A 834 -4.40 4.94 -38.56
C CYS A 834 -4.56 6.25 -37.81
N THR A 835 -5.78 6.50 -37.34
CA THR A 835 -6.08 7.52 -36.33
C THR A 835 -6.07 6.86 -34.96
N ILE A 836 -5.22 7.32 -34.06
CA ILE A 836 -5.11 6.72 -32.73
C ILE A 836 -6.03 7.46 -31.77
N VAL A 837 -6.82 6.72 -31.01
CA VAL A 837 -7.70 7.28 -29.97
C VAL A 837 -7.42 6.61 -28.64
N GLU A 838 -6.99 7.39 -27.66
CA GLU A 838 -6.84 6.98 -26.27
C GLU A 838 -8.10 7.33 -25.49
N ALA A 839 -8.79 6.33 -24.97
CA ALA A 839 -9.89 6.46 -24.04
C ALA A 839 -9.40 6.14 -22.62
N GLU A 840 -9.55 7.08 -21.69
CA GLU A 840 -9.11 6.97 -20.30
C GLU A 840 -10.31 7.20 -19.39
N GLY A 841 -10.57 6.29 -18.45
CA GLY A 841 -11.69 6.42 -17.51
C GLY A 841 -11.68 5.40 -16.40
N ARG A 842 -12.74 5.37 -15.60
CA ARG A 842 -12.90 4.40 -14.52
C ARG A 842 -13.08 3.00 -15.12
N ASP A 843 -12.23 2.06 -14.72
CA ASP A 843 -12.37 0.67 -15.10
C ASP A 843 -13.64 0.07 -14.47
N ARG A 844 -14.35 -0.75 -15.25
CA ARG A 844 -15.60 -1.41 -14.85
C ARG A 844 -15.88 -2.63 -15.74
N PRO A 845 -16.62 -3.64 -15.23
CA PRO A 845 -17.01 -4.79 -16.04
C PRO A 845 -17.68 -4.36 -17.34
N GLY A 846 -17.22 -4.91 -18.46
CA GLY A 846 -17.73 -4.63 -19.80
C GLY A 846 -17.34 -3.27 -20.41
N LEU A 847 -16.42 -2.51 -19.81
CA LEU A 847 -15.98 -1.23 -20.37
C LEU A 847 -15.42 -1.39 -21.80
N LEU A 848 -14.57 -2.38 -22.04
CA LEU A 848 -13.98 -2.63 -23.37
C LEU A 848 -15.07 -2.90 -24.42
N TYR A 849 -16.11 -3.65 -24.05
CA TYR A 849 -17.28 -3.87 -24.92
C TYR A 849 -17.97 -2.55 -25.25
N ASP A 850 -18.27 -1.72 -24.25
CA ASP A 850 -18.98 -0.47 -24.48
C ASP A 850 -18.19 0.50 -25.37
N LEU A 851 -16.86 0.58 -25.20
CA LEU A 851 -16.00 1.43 -26.02
C LEU A 851 -15.93 0.94 -27.47
N THR A 852 -15.68 -0.35 -27.66
CA THR A 852 -15.55 -0.96 -29.00
C THR A 852 -16.89 -1.01 -29.74
N ALA A 853 -18.00 -1.27 -29.03
CA ALA A 853 -19.35 -1.21 -29.59
C ALA A 853 -19.71 0.22 -30.03
N ALA A 854 -19.37 1.24 -29.22
CA ALA A 854 -19.62 2.63 -29.56
C ALA A 854 -18.89 3.08 -30.84
N LEU A 855 -17.71 2.51 -31.13
CA LEU A 855 -16.97 2.71 -32.38
C LEU A 855 -17.61 1.95 -33.55
N ALA A 856 -17.98 0.68 -33.34
CA ALA A 856 -18.62 -0.14 -34.36
C ALA A 856 -19.97 0.46 -34.82
N GLU A 857 -20.77 1.01 -33.91
CA GLU A 857 -22.07 1.65 -34.20
C GLU A 857 -21.97 2.83 -35.17
N ILE A 858 -20.81 3.50 -35.25
CA ILE A 858 -20.56 4.62 -36.17
C ILE A 858 -19.74 4.21 -37.40
N GLY A 859 -19.60 2.90 -37.64
CA GLY A 859 -18.90 2.36 -38.81
C GLY A 859 -17.41 2.67 -38.81
N VAL A 860 -16.77 2.67 -37.64
CA VAL A 860 -15.33 2.84 -37.49
C VAL A 860 -14.70 1.48 -37.21
N GLY A 861 -13.74 1.09 -38.05
CA GLY A 861 -12.98 -0.14 -37.89
C GLY A 861 -11.85 0.03 -36.88
N ILE A 862 -11.55 -1.04 -36.15
CA ILE A 862 -10.42 -1.11 -35.22
C ILE A 862 -9.42 -2.09 -35.85
N VAL A 863 -8.27 -1.57 -36.28
CA VAL A 863 -7.21 -2.38 -36.90
C VAL A 863 -6.30 -2.98 -35.84
N SER A 864 -6.09 -2.23 -34.76
CA SER A 864 -5.30 -2.63 -33.60
C SER A 864 -5.85 -1.95 -32.34
N ALA A 865 -5.68 -2.60 -31.19
CA ALA A 865 -6.05 -2.07 -29.89
C ALA A 865 -5.01 -2.47 -28.84
N HIS A 866 -4.74 -1.57 -27.90
CA HIS A 866 -3.88 -1.80 -26.75
C HIS A 866 -4.66 -1.41 -25.49
N ILE A 867 -4.96 -2.39 -24.65
CA ILE A 867 -5.85 -2.24 -23.50
C ILE A 867 -5.01 -2.41 -22.24
N ALA A 868 -5.05 -1.43 -21.34
CA ALA A 868 -4.27 -1.47 -20.11
C ALA A 868 -5.07 -0.92 -18.93
N THR A 869 -5.02 -1.63 -17.81
CA THR A 869 -5.73 -1.24 -16.58
C THR A 869 -4.75 -0.96 -15.44
N TYR A 870 -4.83 0.24 -14.85
CA TYR A 870 -4.01 0.71 -13.74
C TYR A 870 -4.86 0.88 -12.49
N GLY A 871 -5.10 -0.23 -11.80
CA GLY A 871 -5.91 -0.23 -10.59
C GLY A 871 -7.39 0.09 -10.88
N ALA A 872 -7.83 1.33 -10.67
CA ALA A 872 -9.23 1.74 -10.92
C ALA A 872 -9.43 2.44 -12.27
N ARG A 873 -8.35 2.61 -13.04
CA ARG A 873 -8.34 3.40 -14.27
C ARG A 873 -8.03 2.50 -15.46
N ALA A 874 -8.90 2.45 -16.45
CA ALA A 874 -8.63 1.86 -17.74
C ALA A 874 -8.04 2.93 -18.68
N VAL A 875 -7.09 2.50 -19.52
CA VAL A 875 -6.50 3.31 -20.57
C VAL A 875 -6.40 2.45 -21.81
N ASP A 876 -7.27 2.72 -22.77
CA ASP A 876 -7.45 1.92 -23.96
C ASP A 876 -7.06 2.76 -25.19
N ALA A 877 -6.11 2.28 -25.98
CA ALA A 877 -5.69 2.92 -27.22
C ALA A 877 -6.19 2.11 -28.42
N PHE A 878 -6.94 2.76 -29.31
CA PHE A 878 -7.50 2.14 -30.52
C PHE A 878 -6.92 2.77 -31.77
N TYR A 879 -6.50 1.94 -32.72
CA TYR A 879 -6.02 2.32 -34.05
C TYR A 879 -7.17 2.21 -35.03
N LEU A 880 -7.66 3.36 -35.50
CA LEU A 880 -8.93 3.48 -36.20
C LEU A 880 -8.75 3.80 -37.67
N GLN A 881 -9.57 3.15 -38.50
CA GLN A 881 -9.76 3.45 -39.92
C GLN A 881 -11.25 3.62 -40.23
N ASP A 882 -11.55 4.35 -41.31
CA ASP A 882 -12.90 4.41 -41.84
C ASP A 882 -13.29 3.10 -42.54
N ALA A 883 -14.56 2.99 -42.97
CA ALA A 883 -15.06 1.77 -43.59
C ALA A 883 -14.30 1.35 -44.87
N PRO A 884 -13.83 2.29 -45.72
CA PRO A 884 -12.90 1.97 -46.81
C PRO A 884 -11.47 1.56 -46.39
N GLY A 885 -11.08 1.69 -45.12
CA GLY A 885 -9.74 1.34 -44.64
C GLY A 885 -8.73 2.50 -44.65
N TYR A 886 -9.19 3.76 -44.74
CA TYR A 886 -8.32 4.93 -44.70
C TYR A 886 -8.27 5.57 -43.32
N LYS A 887 -7.16 6.27 -43.05
CA LYS A 887 -6.97 7.09 -41.86
C LYS A 887 -8.04 8.17 -41.72
N ILE A 888 -8.64 8.25 -40.53
CA ILE A 888 -9.73 9.20 -40.25
C ILE A 888 -9.16 10.58 -39.90
N THR A 889 -9.14 11.51 -40.86
CA THR A 889 -8.70 12.90 -40.61
C THR A 889 -9.85 13.91 -40.56
N ASN A 890 -11.06 13.49 -40.94
CA ASN A 890 -12.23 14.38 -40.98
C ASN A 890 -12.67 14.82 -39.56
N ARG A 891 -12.60 16.13 -39.30
CA ARG A 891 -12.91 16.73 -37.99
C ARG A 891 -14.30 16.38 -37.43
N ARG A 892 -15.35 16.31 -38.26
CA ARG A 892 -16.70 15.97 -37.78
C ARG A 892 -16.76 14.51 -37.32
N ARG A 893 -16.07 13.61 -38.03
CA ARG A 893 -15.98 12.19 -37.66
C ARG A 893 -15.18 12.00 -36.38
N LEU A 894 -14.05 12.71 -36.23
CA LEU A 894 -13.27 12.73 -34.98
C LEU A 894 -14.09 13.18 -33.77
N GLN A 895 -14.86 14.28 -33.89
CA GLN A 895 -15.76 14.74 -32.83
C GLN A 895 -16.89 13.76 -32.53
N SER A 896 -17.33 12.96 -33.51
CA SER A 896 -18.31 11.90 -33.28
C SER A 896 -17.71 10.75 -32.46
N ILE A 897 -16.48 10.33 -32.79
CA ILE A 897 -15.73 9.31 -32.05
C ILE A 897 -15.53 9.76 -30.59
N GLU A 898 -15.02 10.98 -30.40
CA GLU A 898 -14.77 11.55 -29.07
C GLU A 898 -16.04 11.56 -28.19
N ARG A 899 -17.15 12.07 -28.72
CA ARG A 899 -18.43 12.13 -27.99
C ARG A 899 -18.96 10.75 -27.62
N ARG A 900 -18.86 9.77 -28.53
CA ARG A 900 -19.34 8.39 -28.30
C ARG A 900 -18.53 7.69 -27.22
N LEU A 901 -17.21 7.81 -27.26
CA LEU A 901 -16.33 7.23 -26.25
C LEU A 901 -16.51 7.91 -24.88
N LEU A 902 -16.62 9.25 -24.83
CA LEU A 902 -16.92 9.95 -23.58
C LEU A 902 -18.27 9.53 -22.97
N ALA A 903 -19.29 9.28 -23.81
CA ALA A 903 -20.57 8.77 -23.34
C ALA A 903 -20.45 7.36 -22.75
N ALA A 904 -19.69 6.47 -23.40
CA ALA A 904 -19.43 5.11 -22.89
C ALA A 904 -18.62 5.11 -21.58
N LEU A 905 -17.66 6.02 -21.44
CA LEU A 905 -16.89 6.16 -20.18
C LEU A 905 -17.76 6.67 -19.02
N ARG A 906 -18.79 7.48 -19.31
CA ARG A 906 -19.69 8.08 -18.30
C ARG A 906 -20.90 7.22 -17.94
N SER A 907 -21.24 6.21 -18.73
CA SER A 907 -22.49 5.43 -18.59
C SER A 907 -22.48 4.40 -17.45
N GLY A 908 -21.44 4.37 -16.59
CA GLY A 908 -21.26 3.34 -15.55
C GLY A 908 -21.07 3.86 -14.13
#